data_AF-A0A244E2N5-F1
#
_entry.id   AF-A0A244E2N5-F1
#
_cell.length_a   1.000
_cell.length_b   1.000
_cell.length_c   1.000
_cell.angle_alpha   90.00
_cell.angle_beta   90.00
_cell.angle_gamma   90.00
#
_symmetry.space_group_name_H-M   'P 1'
#
loop_
_entity.id
_entity.type
_entity.pdbx_description
1 polymer ?
#
loop_
_entity_poly.entity_id
_entity_poly.type
_entity_poly.pdbx_seq_one_letter_code
_entity_poly.pdbx_strand_id
1 'polypeptide(L)'
;MNTAADPLACRHDGERRRLVRSSDRNGLDDVEVDDAQTTLTVHFLGRAPKWITAAHLRIEGGRRIRDLRVTGMRIECSDDDGLDDRMIVTVDRPGDFSVYRLCVVALDQAGRPTGRPPEDFDPRYACVCFSFKAGCPSDLDCAAPSTCEAPPLDEPAIDYLARDYASLRRLLLDRLSLLMPDWTERHAPDLGITLVELLAYVGDQLSYQQDAVATEAYLDTARLRVSVRRHARLVDYLLHEGCNARAWVAFEVGVAALTLKAGDFYVITQHPQLHDPVLKDQDLPRTEPAPFLGFQPRLPAGSDTLILRQARNRIGIYRWSESDCCLAQGATSATLVDPGTLPKPPPPREELEAGIARGRWHQLHLQPCEVLLFEELKGPRTGVPADADPTHRHAVRLTRAVPSYDPLTQQLLYEIEWCPEDQLPFALCLSSVSDAPACETLLDVSVAWGNVVLVDHGLDAQDELGSVPVVDTVARCEDACEDAETTHKPGRYRPRLPQPDPTFATPLAPCEEGGDESCCGGCGDSAAGATLAQDVLAALPEVTLHSLPADAAPKAAPRRWVARQDLQGSGPDDRHFVVEVDDDRVPWLRFGDGECGRAPEAGESFRCHYRVGNGSIGNVGADALLQVVFRNGMPNGAGLRVRNPLPAAGGTAPENTAEARRRIPDAFRHRLERAVTAGDYAALVMRDFAGSVQGAAAVMRASGAHVEVQIAVDAVGRATPSDALLQCIEQHLRCLRRIGHALRVVPARQVPLDVAMRICVKPGYLGAHVKAALLEVFGTARVRRPRAGGLATGFFHPDALKLGQPVSASRIVALAQSVDGVAGVVLERLERLFEGPDGELESGVLAIGPLEVARLDNDPVFPENGQLVIAMEGGR
;
A
#
# COMPACT_ATOMS: atom_id res chain seq x y z
N MET A 1 16.88 -5.09 -13.64
CA MET A 1 18.13 -5.85 -13.90
C MET A 1 19.27 -5.03 -13.31
N ASN A 2 20.14 -5.51 -12.44
CA ASN A 2 20.72 -6.85 -12.23
C ASN A 2 20.59 -7.23 -10.72
N THR A 3 20.12 -8.42 -10.29
CA THR A 3 20.78 -9.76 -10.25
C THR A 3 22.27 -9.70 -9.95
N ALA A 4 22.92 -10.51 -9.11
CA ALA A 4 22.59 -11.50 -8.11
C ALA A 4 23.92 -11.77 -7.37
N ALA A 5 23.86 -12.38 -6.19
CA ALA A 5 24.82 -13.35 -5.62
C ALA A 5 25.16 -13.09 -4.14
N ASP A 6 24.54 -13.92 -3.31
CA ASP A 6 25.04 -14.46 -2.03
C ASP A 6 26.39 -15.18 -2.27
N PRO A 7 27.36 -15.26 -1.32
CA PRO A 7 27.35 -16.41 -0.38
C PRO A 7 28.15 -16.26 0.95
N LEU A 8 27.73 -17.01 1.98
CA LEU A 8 28.53 -17.83 2.95
C LEU A 8 28.30 -17.63 4.47
N ALA A 9 28.10 -18.80 5.09
CA ALA A 9 28.08 -19.17 6.51
C ALA A 9 29.45 -18.99 7.22
N CYS A 10 29.55 -18.84 8.55
CA CYS A 10 29.48 -19.94 9.54
C CYS A 10 29.62 -19.47 11.02
N ARG A 11 28.89 -20.18 11.91
CA ARG A 11 29.29 -20.85 13.19
C ARG A 11 29.81 -20.09 14.44
N HIS A 12 29.13 -20.45 15.55
CA HIS A 12 29.63 -20.83 16.89
C HIS A 12 30.41 -19.82 17.78
N ASP A 13 29.79 -19.55 18.93
CA ASP A 13 30.27 -18.81 20.11
C ASP A 13 31.30 -19.60 20.96
N GLY A 14 32.33 -20.15 20.30
CA GLY A 14 33.44 -20.89 20.93
C GLY A 14 34.72 -20.07 21.12
N GLU A 15 34.88 -18.94 20.42
CA GLU A 15 36.09 -18.11 20.48
C GLU A 15 36.11 -17.12 21.65
N ARG A 16 34.96 -16.71 22.20
CA ARG A 16 34.92 -15.69 23.26
C ARG A 16 35.51 -16.17 24.59
N ARG A 17 35.37 -17.46 24.93
CA ARG A 17 36.03 -18.06 26.11
C ARG A 17 37.55 -18.24 25.94
N ARG A 18 38.05 -18.42 24.70
CA ARG A 18 39.50 -18.43 24.41
C ARG A 18 40.10 -17.02 24.40
N LEU A 19 39.34 -16.02 23.94
CA LEU A 19 39.76 -14.60 23.93
C LEU A 19 39.83 -13.99 25.34
N VAL A 20 38.96 -14.39 26.28
CA VAL A 20 39.04 -13.95 27.69
C VAL A 20 40.29 -14.54 28.35
N ARG A 21 40.60 -15.83 28.12
CA ARG A 21 41.83 -16.49 28.62
C ARG A 21 43.13 -15.95 28.00
N SER A 22 43.06 -15.22 26.89
CA SER A 22 44.21 -14.55 26.24
C SER A 22 44.25 -13.03 26.47
N SER A 23 43.42 -12.49 27.37
CA SER A 23 43.35 -11.07 27.73
C SER A 23 43.60 -10.86 29.23
N ASP A 24 44.07 -9.69 29.66
CA ASP A 24 44.32 -9.37 31.08
C ASP A 24 43.04 -9.17 31.93
N ARG A 25 41.94 -9.91 31.65
CA ARG A 25 40.65 -9.80 32.36
C ARG A 25 40.22 -11.11 33.00
N ASN A 26 39.68 -11.02 34.21
CA ASN A 26 39.31 -12.17 35.05
C ASN A 26 37.82 -12.55 34.89
N GLY A 27 37.48 -13.79 35.22
CA GLY A 27 36.09 -14.28 35.25
C GLY A 27 35.94 -15.52 36.15
N LEU A 28 34.74 -15.79 36.65
CA LEU A 28 34.41 -17.02 37.38
C LEU A 28 34.00 -18.12 36.39
N ASP A 29 34.52 -19.34 36.57
CA ASP A 29 34.17 -20.50 35.73
C ASP A 29 33.07 -21.34 36.40
N ASP A 30 33.34 -21.91 37.58
CA ASP A 30 32.40 -22.77 38.32
C ASP A 30 32.62 -22.73 39.85
N VAL A 31 31.63 -23.23 40.61
CA VAL A 31 31.64 -23.30 42.09
C VAL A 31 31.28 -24.69 42.58
N GLU A 32 32.15 -25.28 43.37
CA GLU A 32 31.94 -26.53 44.08
C GLU A 32 31.63 -26.27 45.57
N VAL A 33 30.76 -27.09 46.16
CA VAL A 33 30.38 -27.00 47.57
C VAL A 33 30.97 -28.19 48.31
N ASP A 34 31.64 -27.91 49.43
CA ASP A 34 32.20 -28.95 50.30
C ASP A 34 31.12 -29.75 51.04
N ASP A 35 31.46 -30.96 51.50
CA ASP A 35 30.56 -31.89 52.17
C ASP A 35 29.97 -31.32 53.48
N ALA A 36 30.71 -30.46 54.18
CA ALA A 36 30.23 -29.74 55.36
C ALA A 36 29.34 -28.51 55.04
N GLN A 37 29.16 -28.19 53.76
CA GLN A 37 28.25 -27.18 53.19
C GLN A 37 28.41 -25.75 53.72
N THR A 38 29.57 -25.47 54.31
CA THR A 38 29.93 -24.15 54.84
C THR A 38 31.14 -23.56 54.12
N THR A 39 31.74 -24.32 53.20
CA THR A 39 32.90 -23.92 52.41
C THR A 39 32.61 -24.12 50.92
N LEU A 40 32.89 -23.10 50.12
CA LEU A 40 32.68 -23.06 48.67
C LEU A 40 34.03 -22.91 47.98
N THR A 41 34.34 -23.78 47.02
CA THR A 41 35.55 -23.70 46.19
C THR A 41 35.17 -23.13 44.83
N VAL A 42 35.68 -21.95 44.53
CA VAL A 42 35.36 -21.17 43.33
C VAL A 42 36.57 -21.19 42.39
N HIS A 43 36.36 -21.59 41.14
CA HIS A 43 37.40 -21.64 40.13
C HIS A 43 37.34 -20.41 39.21
N PHE A 44 38.49 -19.78 38.97
CA PHE A 44 38.59 -18.66 38.03
C PHE A 44 38.90 -19.15 36.62
N LEU A 45 38.49 -18.37 35.63
CA LEU A 45 39.04 -18.41 34.28
C LEU A 45 40.40 -17.68 34.31
N GLY A 46 41.50 -18.41 34.50
CA GLY A 46 42.85 -17.86 34.63
C GLY A 46 43.32 -17.67 36.08
N ARG A 47 44.12 -16.62 36.35
CA ARG A 47 44.69 -16.37 37.69
C ARG A 47 43.80 -15.50 38.57
N ALA A 48 43.80 -15.75 39.86
CA ALA A 48 42.97 -15.03 40.82
C ALA A 48 43.59 -13.64 41.11
N PRO A 49 42.80 -12.55 41.04
CA PRO A 49 43.32 -11.21 41.32
C PRO A 49 43.72 -11.05 42.79
N LYS A 50 44.93 -10.54 43.04
CA LYS A 50 45.48 -10.38 44.41
C LYS A 50 44.72 -9.39 45.31
N TRP A 51 43.86 -8.55 44.73
CA TRP A 51 43.10 -7.52 45.45
C TRP A 51 41.73 -8.01 45.96
N ILE A 52 41.23 -9.16 45.48
CA ILE A 52 39.90 -9.64 45.88
C ILE A 52 39.92 -10.01 47.36
N THR A 53 38.86 -9.63 48.08
CA THR A 53 38.67 -9.92 49.50
C THR A 53 37.23 -10.34 49.76
N ALA A 54 36.95 -10.92 50.93
CA ALA A 54 35.60 -11.35 51.31
C ALA A 54 34.53 -10.26 51.16
N ALA A 55 34.89 -8.98 51.31
CA ALA A 55 33.98 -7.85 51.15
C ALA A 55 33.46 -7.66 49.70
N HIS A 56 34.20 -8.16 48.70
CA HIS A 56 33.84 -8.08 47.29
C HIS A 56 32.90 -9.20 46.83
N LEU A 57 32.60 -10.18 47.70
CA LEU A 57 31.77 -11.32 47.37
C LEU A 57 30.35 -11.12 47.90
N ARG A 58 29.37 -11.32 47.02
CA ARG A 58 27.94 -11.28 47.38
C ARG A 58 27.25 -12.56 46.95
N ILE A 59 26.58 -13.21 47.90
CA ILE A 59 25.73 -14.37 47.62
C ILE A 59 24.27 -13.92 47.66
N GLU A 60 23.56 -14.15 46.57
CA GLU A 60 22.15 -13.82 46.41
C GLU A 60 21.35 -15.10 46.16
N GLY A 61 20.21 -15.26 46.82
CA GLY A 61 19.35 -16.43 46.63
C GLY A 61 18.83 -17.00 47.96
N GLY A 62 18.15 -18.15 47.86
CA GLY A 62 17.52 -18.83 48.99
C GLY A 62 16.06 -18.44 49.20
N ARG A 63 15.19 -19.43 49.43
CA ARG A 63 13.77 -19.20 49.75
C ARG A 63 13.52 -19.15 51.25
N ARG A 64 14.13 -20.07 52.00
CA ARG A 64 13.98 -20.20 53.46
C ARG A 64 15.17 -19.61 54.20
N ILE A 65 16.40 -19.81 53.69
CA ILE A 65 17.62 -19.23 54.26
C ILE A 65 18.13 -18.14 53.30
N ARG A 66 17.94 -16.88 53.68
CA ARG A 66 18.37 -15.68 52.94
C ARG A 66 19.49 -14.96 53.69
N ASP A 67 20.18 -14.06 52.99
CA ASP A 67 21.23 -13.19 53.53
C ASP A 67 22.46 -13.93 54.10
N LEU A 68 22.92 -14.97 53.39
CA LEU A 68 24.16 -15.69 53.70
C LEU A 68 25.35 -14.74 53.67
N ARG A 69 26.16 -14.77 54.73
CA ARG A 69 27.33 -13.89 54.85
C ARG A 69 28.62 -14.67 54.66
N VAL A 70 29.52 -14.13 53.86
CA VAL A 70 30.88 -14.63 53.73
C VAL A 70 31.66 -14.23 54.98
N THR A 71 32.13 -15.21 55.75
CA THR A 71 32.85 -15.01 57.02
C THR A 71 34.35 -15.12 56.86
N GLY A 72 34.82 -15.81 55.82
CA GLY A 72 36.24 -15.96 55.52
C GLY A 72 36.48 -16.22 54.04
N MET A 73 37.66 -15.83 53.55
CA MET A 73 38.08 -16.07 52.17
C MET A 73 39.59 -16.29 52.14
N ARG A 74 40.04 -17.33 51.43
CA ARG A 74 41.46 -17.57 51.13
C ARG A 74 41.62 -17.98 49.68
N ILE A 75 42.69 -17.51 49.05
CA ILE A 75 43.04 -17.86 47.67
C ILE A 75 44.18 -18.87 47.75
N GLU A 76 44.03 -19.99 47.07
CA GLU A 76 45.10 -20.96 46.87
C GLU A 76 45.59 -20.80 45.43
N CYS A 77 46.71 -20.12 45.27
CA CYS A 77 47.40 -20.01 43.99
C CYS A 77 48.19 -21.30 43.73
N SER A 78 48.09 -21.84 42.52
CA SER A 78 48.88 -23.00 42.11
C SER A 78 50.25 -22.54 41.58
N ASP A 79 51.33 -23.24 41.95
CA ASP A 79 52.69 -22.95 41.46
C ASP A 79 52.97 -23.52 40.05
N ASP A 80 51.98 -24.16 39.41
CA ASP A 80 52.06 -24.75 38.07
C ASP A 80 51.26 -23.90 37.06
N ASP A 81 51.94 -23.37 36.04
CA ASP A 81 51.43 -22.34 35.10
C ASP A 81 50.23 -22.79 34.23
N GLY A 82 49.84 -24.06 34.30
CA GLY A 82 48.74 -24.66 33.53
C GLY A 82 47.44 -24.94 34.30
N LEU A 83 47.35 -24.63 35.61
CA LEU A 83 46.17 -24.87 36.44
C LEU A 83 45.58 -23.55 36.96
N ASP A 84 44.26 -23.38 36.82
CA ASP A 84 43.55 -22.16 37.24
C ASP A 84 43.57 -21.99 38.78
N ASP A 85 43.70 -20.74 39.23
CA ASP A 85 43.69 -20.42 40.66
C ASP A 85 42.30 -20.68 41.26
N ARG A 86 42.27 -21.13 42.52
CA ARG A 86 41.03 -21.43 43.24
C ARG A 86 40.86 -20.52 44.45
N MET A 87 39.64 -20.07 44.70
CA MET A 87 39.26 -19.30 45.87
C MET A 87 38.33 -20.10 46.75
N ILE A 88 38.74 -20.27 48.01
CA ILE A 88 37.97 -20.97 49.02
C ILE A 88 37.26 -19.93 49.89
N VAL A 89 35.93 -19.97 49.85
CA VAL A 89 35.03 -19.02 50.51
C VAL A 89 34.28 -19.75 51.62
N THR A 90 34.35 -19.24 52.84
CA THR A 90 33.62 -19.79 54.00
C THR A 90 32.40 -18.91 54.29
N VAL A 91 31.24 -19.55 54.47
CA VAL A 91 29.96 -18.90 54.77
C VAL A 91 29.53 -19.15 56.21
N ASP A 92 28.72 -18.25 56.78
CA ASP A 92 28.32 -18.31 58.19
C ASP A 92 27.40 -19.49 58.54
N ARG A 93 26.66 -20.03 57.56
CA ARG A 93 25.76 -21.17 57.73
C ARG A 93 25.48 -21.88 56.39
N PRO A 94 25.14 -23.18 56.38
CA PRO A 94 24.76 -23.89 55.16
C PRO A 94 23.42 -23.38 54.60
N GLY A 95 23.32 -23.31 53.27
CA GLY A 95 22.09 -22.91 52.58
C GLY A 95 21.01 -24.00 52.53
N ASP A 96 19.84 -23.64 52.02
CA ASP A 96 18.75 -24.59 51.76
C ASP A 96 18.87 -25.28 50.37
N PHE A 97 17.85 -26.03 49.95
CA PHE A 97 17.81 -26.70 48.64
C PHE A 97 17.61 -25.75 47.44
N SER A 98 17.57 -24.43 47.65
CA SER A 98 17.45 -23.46 46.56
C SER A 98 18.77 -23.28 45.82
N VAL A 99 18.70 -22.72 44.62
CA VAL A 99 19.87 -22.26 43.86
C VAL A 99 20.29 -20.88 44.37
N TYR A 100 21.57 -20.72 44.68
CA TYR A 100 22.21 -19.48 45.10
C TYR A 100 23.12 -18.95 43.98
N ARG A 101 23.38 -17.66 43.95
CA ARG A 101 24.24 -16.99 42.97
C ARG A 101 25.35 -16.23 43.68
N LEU A 102 26.60 -16.58 43.42
CA LEU A 102 27.78 -15.87 43.92
C LEU A 102 28.22 -14.85 42.86
N CYS A 103 28.40 -13.59 43.25
CA CYS A 103 28.85 -12.50 42.38
C CYS A 103 30.04 -11.77 42.98
N VAL A 104 30.96 -11.32 42.12
CA VAL A 104 32.04 -10.38 42.48
C VAL A 104 31.58 -8.95 42.17
N VAL A 105 31.67 -8.06 43.14
CA VAL A 105 31.23 -6.67 43.06
C VAL A 105 32.33 -5.70 43.50
N ALA A 106 32.40 -4.54 42.85
CA ALA A 106 33.33 -3.48 43.19
C ALA A 106 32.90 -2.77 44.49
N LEU A 107 33.86 -2.29 45.27
CA LEU A 107 33.61 -1.48 46.48
C LEU A 107 33.72 0.02 46.18
N ASP A 108 32.94 0.84 46.88
CA ASP A 108 33.07 2.30 46.84
C ASP A 108 34.22 2.80 47.72
N GLN A 109 34.49 4.11 47.67
CA GLN A 109 35.54 4.77 48.47
C GLN A 109 35.34 4.61 50.00
N ALA A 110 34.16 4.19 50.46
CA ALA A 110 33.87 3.89 51.87
C ALA A 110 33.91 2.38 52.19
N GLY A 111 34.34 1.55 51.23
CA GLY A 111 34.49 0.10 51.39
C GLY A 111 33.19 -0.70 51.29
N ARG A 112 32.10 -0.13 50.72
CA ARG A 112 30.80 -0.81 50.60
C ARG A 112 30.53 -1.32 49.18
N PRO A 113 29.84 -2.47 49.00
CA PRO A 113 29.64 -3.07 47.68
C PRO A 113 28.69 -2.26 46.80
N THR A 114 29.15 -1.86 45.61
CA THR A 114 28.47 -0.93 44.69
C THR A 114 27.52 -1.60 43.70
N GLY A 115 27.38 -2.93 43.76
CA GLY A 115 26.48 -3.70 42.90
C GLY A 115 26.89 -3.74 41.41
N ARG A 116 28.04 -3.19 41.04
CA ARG A 116 28.64 -3.28 39.70
C ARG A 116 29.88 -4.19 39.73
N PRO A 117 30.19 -4.94 38.67
CA PRO A 117 31.42 -5.74 38.62
C PRO A 117 32.67 -4.83 38.56
N PRO A 118 33.80 -5.26 39.14
CA PRO A 118 35.10 -4.57 39.03
C PRO A 118 35.58 -4.42 37.57
N GLU A 119 36.33 -3.35 37.28
CA GLU A 119 36.72 -2.98 35.90
C GLU A 119 37.61 -4.03 35.20
N ASP A 120 38.28 -4.89 35.97
CA ASP A 120 39.14 -5.98 35.51
C ASP A 120 38.42 -7.34 35.39
N PHE A 121 37.12 -7.40 35.67
CA PHE A 121 36.27 -8.57 35.42
C PHE A 121 35.44 -8.43 34.14
N ASP A 122 35.30 -9.53 33.39
CA ASP A 122 34.32 -9.55 32.30
C ASP A 122 32.89 -9.50 32.90
N PRO A 123 32.04 -8.51 32.52
CA PRO A 123 30.72 -8.34 33.10
C PRO A 123 29.80 -9.55 32.96
N ARG A 124 30.06 -10.44 31.98
CA ARG A 124 29.27 -11.66 31.75
C ARG A 124 29.73 -12.85 32.61
N TYR A 125 30.96 -12.83 33.12
CA TYR A 125 31.54 -13.88 33.97
C TYR A 125 31.79 -13.43 35.42
N ALA A 126 31.15 -12.33 35.86
CA ALA A 126 31.27 -11.82 37.21
C ALA A 126 30.38 -12.55 38.25
N CYS A 127 29.44 -13.39 37.81
CA CYS A 127 28.51 -14.13 38.66
C CYS A 127 28.34 -15.58 38.20
N VAL A 128 28.15 -16.49 39.16
CA VAL A 128 27.96 -17.94 38.93
C VAL A 128 26.94 -18.51 39.91
N CYS A 129 26.12 -19.46 39.45
CA CYS A 129 25.04 -20.06 40.25
C CYS A 129 25.44 -21.46 40.77
N PHE A 130 25.10 -21.78 42.02
CA PHE A 130 25.41 -23.05 42.67
C PHE A 130 24.32 -23.48 43.68
N SER A 131 24.34 -24.74 44.15
CA SER A 131 23.41 -25.26 45.17
C SER A 131 24.14 -26.06 46.24
N PHE A 132 23.70 -25.97 47.50
CA PHE A 132 24.34 -26.64 48.65
C PHE A 132 24.02 -28.14 48.78
N LYS A 133 23.03 -28.67 48.05
CA LYS A 133 22.49 -30.02 48.28
C LYS A 133 22.55 -30.94 47.04
N ALA A 134 23.63 -30.84 46.27
CA ALA A 134 23.88 -31.69 45.10
C ALA A 134 24.57 -33.01 45.49
N GLY A 135 23.91 -33.88 46.28
CA GLY A 135 24.44 -35.23 46.55
C GLY A 135 23.92 -35.91 47.83
N CYS A 136 22.68 -36.39 47.85
CA CYS A 136 22.24 -37.38 48.85
C CYS A 136 21.56 -38.57 48.17
N PRO A 137 22.02 -39.82 48.39
CA PRO A 137 21.29 -41.04 48.07
C PRO A 137 20.25 -41.36 49.16
N SER A 138 19.31 -42.24 48.81
CA SER A 138 17.92 -42.33 49.25
C SER A 138 17.62 -43.08 50.57
N ASP A 139 16.31 -43.15 50.85
CA ASP A 139 15.52 -44.20 51.54
C ASP A 139 15.61 -44.35 53.06
N LEU A 140 14.59 -43.85 53.78
CA LEU A 140 14.09 -44.47 55.02
C LEU A 140 12.63 -44.05 55.32
N ASP A 141 11.82 -45.09 55.54
CA ASP A 141 10.40 -45.10 55.82
C ASP A 141 10.05 -44.89 57.31
N CYS A 142 8.86 -44.29 57.50
CA CYS A 142 7.85 -44.51 58.54
C CYS A 142 8.13 -44.26 60.05
N ALA A 143 7.30 -43.40 60.67
CA ALA A 143 6.27 -43.81 61.64
C ALA A 143 5.33 -42.64 62.04
N ALA A 144 4.02 -42.82 61.80
CA ALA A 144 2.92 -42.14 62.51
C ALA A 144 2.60 -42.93 63.80
N PRO A 145 1.88 -42.40 64.83
CA PRO A 145 0.45 -42.00 64.75
C PRO A 145 0.14 -40.77 65.65
N SER A 146 -1.07 -40.25 65.86
CA SER A 146 -2.38 -40.11 65.20
C SER A 146 -3.28 -39.36 66.18
N THR A 147 -4.30 -38.63 65.70
CA THR A 147 -5.74 -38.62 66.12
C THR A 147 -6.31 -37.24 65.80
N CYS A 148 -7.48 -37.02 65.20
CA CYS A 148 -8.44 -37.78 64.38
C CYS A 148 -9.46 -36.71 63.93
N GLU A 149 -9.87 -36.69 62.66
CA GLU A 149 -11.25 -36.33 62.27
C GLU A 149 -11.54 -36.85 60.85
N ALA A 150 -12.83 -37.10 60.58
CA ALA A 150 -13.35 -38.03 59.56
C ALA A 150 -13.04 -37.67 58.08
N PRO A 151 -12.98 -38.66 57.16
CA PRO A 151 -12.62 -38.40 55.78
C PRO A 151 -13.74 -37.66 55.02
N PRO A 152 -13.44 -36.61 54.25
CA PRO A 152 -14.27 -36.20 53.13
C PRO A 152 -14.11 -37.21 51.99
N LEU A 153 -15.19 -37.46 51.25
CA LEU A 153 -15.14 -38.25 50.02
C LEU A 153 -14.27 -37.52 48.99
N ASP A 154 -13.38 -38.25 48.31
CA ASP A 154 -12.60 -37.69 47.20
C ASP A 154 -13.54 -37.27 46.06
N GLU A 155 -13.55 -35.98 45.75
CA GLU A 155 -14.16 -35.49 44.53
C GLU A 155 -13.39 -36.01 43.32
N PRO A 156 -14.06 -36.45 42.25
CA PRO A 156 -13.35 -36.94 41.07
C PRO A 156 -12.51 -35.81 40.47
N ALA A 157 -11.28 -36.12 40.08
CA ALA A 157 -10.44 -35.19 39.34
C ALA A 157 -11.09 -34.89 37.98
N ILE A 158 -11.84 -33.80 37.90
CA ILE A 158 -12.40 -33.31 36.66
C ILE A 158 -11.25 -32.74 35.83
N ASP A 159 -10.86 -33.45 34.77
CA ASP A 159 -9.97 -32.92 33.76
C ASP A 159 -10.74 -31.92 32.88
N TYR A 160 -10.64 -30.64 33.22
CA TYR A 160 -11.34 -29.54 32.55
C TYR A 160 -10.90 -29.32 31.08
N LEU A 161 -9.85 -30.00 30.63
CA LEU A 161 -9.36 -29.97 29.25
C LEU A 161 -9.89 -31.14 28.39
N ALA A 162 -10.48 -32.16 29.01
CA ALA A 162 -10.95 -33.37 28.32
C ALA A 162 -12.39 -33.21 27.84
N ARG A 163 -12.57 -32.68 26.63
CA ARG A 163 -13.87 -32.25 26.07
C ARG A 163 -14.42 -33.10 24.92
N ASP A 164 -13.77 -34.21 24.59
CA ASP A 164 -14.26 -35.13 23.55
C ASP A 164 -15.30 -36.12 24.12
N TYR A 165 -16.08 -36.74 23.24
CA TYR A 165 -17.12 -37.70 23.62
C TYR A 165 -16.62 -38.79 24.58
N ALA A 166 -15.45 -39.38 24.32
CA ALA A 166 -14.91 -40.47 25.11
C ALA A 166 -14.55 -40.02 26.53
N SER A 167 -13.95 -38.83 26.65
CA SER A 167 -13.58 -38.25 27.94
C SER A 167 -14.79 -37.76 28.73
N LEU A 168 -15.76 -37.13 28.08
CA LEU A 168 -17.02 -36.71 28.71
C LEU A 168 -17.82 -37.92 29.19
N ARG A 169 -17.92 -38.98 28.38
CA ARG A 169 -18.57 -40.24 28.77
C ARG A 169 -17.87 -40.86 29.98
N ARG A 170 -16.53 -40.91 29.97
CA ARG A 170 -15.74 -41.43 31.10
C ARG A 170 -15.97 -40.60 32.37
N LEU A 171 -15.90 -39.28 32.28
CA LEU A 171 -16.13 -38.37 33.41
C LEU A 171 -17.54 -38.55 33.99
N LEU A 172 -18.56 -38.63 33.14
CA LEU A 172 -19.93 -38.87 33.57
C LEU A 172 -20.10 -40.23 34.26
N LEU A 173 -19.50 -41.29 33.73
CA LEU A 173 -19.50 -42.62 34.35
C LEU A 173 -18.74 -42.66 35.67
N ASP A 174 -17.57 -42.02 35.73
CA ASP A 174 -16.75 -41.92 36.94
C ASP A 174 -17.54 -41.15 38.02
N ARG A 175 -18.23 -40.06 37.65
CA ARG A 175 -19.10 -39.30 38.56
C ARG A 175 -20.32 -40.12 39.01
N LEU A 176 -20.96 -40.87 38.11
CA LEU A 176 -22.10 -41.73 38.45
C LEU A 176 -21.71 -42.88 39.37
N SER A 177 -20.49 -43.41 39.25
CA SER A 177 -19.97 -44.44 40.15
C SER A 177 -19.86 -43.96 41.60
N LEU A 178 -19.67 -42.65 41.81
CA LEU A 178 -19.63 -42.02 43.14
C LEU A 178 -21.02 -41.64 43.65
N LEU A 179 -21.91 -41.15 42.78
CA LEU A 179 -23.24 -40.69 43.15
C LEU A 179 -24.26 -41.83 43.29
N MET A 180 -24.06 -42.93 42.57
CA MET A 180 -24.96 -44.09 42.53
C MET A 180 -24.15 -45.41 42.59
N PRO A 181 -23.50 -45.71 43.73
CA PRO A 181 -22.61 -46.87 43.86
C PRO A 181 -23.31 -48.22 43.64
N ASP A 182 -24.62 -48.30 43.89
CA ASP A 182 -25.42 -49.49 43.64
C ASP A 182 -25.69 -49.76 42.15
N TRP A 183 -25.45 -48.78 41.27
CA TRP A 183 -25.62 -48.94 39.82
C TRP A 183 -24.34 -49.46 39.15
N THR A 184 -24.25 -50.78 39.07
CA THR A 184 -23.08 -51.50 38.54
C THR A 184 -23.16 -51.83 37.05
N GLU A 185 -24.25 -51.49 36.38
CA GLU A 185 -24.49 -51.85 34.99
C GLU A 185 -23.52 -51.11 34.05
N ARG A 186 -22.98 -51.83 33.05
CA ARG A 186 -21.96 -51.36 32.10
C ARG A 186 -22.22 -51.84 30.67
N HIS A 187 -23.28 -52.62 30.44
CA HIS A 187 -23.63 -53.13 29.13
C HIS A 187 -24.25 -52.03 28.25
N ALA A 188 -23.89 -52.04 26.96
CA ALA A 188 -24.40 -51.09 25.96
C ALA A 188 -25.94 -51.00 25.85
N PRO A 189 -26.75 -52.07 25.98
CA PRO A 189 -28.21 -51.96 25.90
C PRO A 189 -28.88 -51.41 27.17
N ASP A 190 -28.12 -51.02 28.20
CA ASP A 190 -28.69 -50.39 29.40
C ASP A 190 -29.16 -48.96 29.12
N LEU A 191 -30.32 -48.61 29.70
CA LEU A 191 -30.93 -47.29 29.51
C LEU A 191 -30.10 -46.18 30.16
N GLY A 192 -29.49 -46.45 31.32
CA GLY A 192 -28.63 -45.50 32.03
C GLY A 192 -27.35 -45.22 31.24
N ILE A 193 -26.72 -46.26 30.69
CA ILE A 193 -25.57 -46.10 29.79
C ILE A 193 -25.96 -45.31 28.53
N THR A 194 -27.11 -45.59 27.94
CA THR A 194 -27.62 -44.85 26.76
C THR A 194 -27.81 -43.36 27.05
N LEU A 195 -28.36 -43.00 28.22
CA LEU A 195 -28.53 -41.60 28.61
C LEU A 195 -27.21 -40.88 28.83
N VAL A 196 -26.22 -41.55 29.42
CA VAL A 196 -24.86 -41.01 29.60
C VAL A 196 -24.20 -40.76 28.25
N GLU A 197 -24.36 -41.68 27.31
CA GLU A 197 -23.83 -41.53 25.95
C GLU A 197 -24.51 -40.39 25.19
N LEU A 198 -25.83 -40.22 25.33
CA LEU A 198 -26.53 -39.07 24.76
C LEU A 198 -26.07 -37.73 25.35
N LEU A 199 -25.86 -37.66 26.67
CA LEU A 199 -25.35 -36.45 27.33
C LEU A 199 -23.91 -36.15 26.92
N ALA A 200 -23.04 -37.16 26.83
CA ALA A 200 -21.68 -37.00 26.35
C ALA A 200 -21.66 -36.52 24.89
N TYR A 201 -22.55 -37.04 24.04
CA TYR A 201 -22.69 -36.61 22.65
C TYR A 201 -23.14 -35.14 22.54
N VAL A 202 -24.15 -34.73 23.31
CA VAL A 202 -24.60 -33.32 23.33
C VAL A 202 -23.50 -32.41 23.89
N GLY A 203 -22.77 -32.86 24.92
CA GLY A 203 -21.65 -32.12 25.49
C GLY A 203 -20.51 -31.88 24.49
N ASP A 204 -20.14 -32.90 23.73
CA ASP A 204 -19.14 -32.81 22.65
C ASP A 204 -19.58 -31.81 21.56
N GLN A 205 -20.83 -31.91 21.11
CA GLN A 205 -21.41 -30.96 20.14
C GLN A 205 -21.40 -29.51 20.64
N LEU A 206 -21.78 -29.27 21.90
CA LEU A 206 -21.74 -27.94 22.50
C LEU A 206 -20.31 -27.42 22.68
N SER A 207 -19.37 -28.29 23.08
CA SER A 207 -17.96 -27.91 23.18
C SER A 207 -17.40 -27.50 21.84
N TYR A 208 -17.66 -28.28 20.78
CA TYR A 208 -17.26 -27.95 19.42
C TYR A 208 -17.81 -26.59 18.98
N GLN A 209 -19.09 -26.30 19.26
CA GLN A 209 -19.70 -25.01 18.93
C GLN A 209 -19.05 -23.85 19.69
N GLN A 210 -18.72 -24.03 20.97
CA GLN A 210 -18.03 -23.02 21.76
C GLN A 210 -16.63 -22.73 21.22
N ASP A 211 -15.86 -23.77 20.89
CA ASP A 211 -14.52 -23.62 20.35
C ASP A 211 -14.54 -22.96 18.96
N ALA A 212 -15.53 -23.30 18.13
CA ALA A 212 -15.75 -22.64 16.84
C ALA A 212 -16.04 -21.14 17.01
N VAL A 213 -16.93 -20.76 17.93
CA VAL A 213 -17.24 -19.35 18.21
C VAL A 213 -16.04 -18.61 18.82
N ALA A 214 -15.33 -19.23 19.77
CA ALA A 214 -14.16 -18.64 20.42
C ALA A 214 -13.02 -18.40 19.42
N THR A 215 -12.85 -19.31 18.45
CA THR A 215 -11.89 -19.16 17.35
C THR A 215 -12.18 -17.90 16.54
N GLU A 216 -13.44 -17.60 16.26
CA GLU A 216 -13.86 -16.42 15.49
C GLU A 216 -13.86 -15.10 16.28
N ALA A 217 -13.71 -15.15 17.61
CA ALA A 217 -13.82 -13.98 18.49
C ALA A 217 -12.56 -13.09 18.53
N TYR A 218 -11.42 -13.61 18.07
CA TYR A 218 -10.15 -12.88 18.05
C TYR A 218 -9.56 -12.84 16.64
N LEU A 219 -8.98 -11.69 16.26
CA LEU A 219 -8.43 -11.47 14.92
C LEU A 219 -7.38 -12.52 14.54
N ASP A 220 -6.50 -12.91 15.46
CA ASP A 220 -5.40 -13.83 15.16
C ASP A 220 -5.91 -15.27 14.93
N THR A 221 -7.00 -15.67 15.61
CA THR A 221 -7.56 -17.02 15.52
C THR A 221 -8.68 -17.17 14.49
N ALA A 222 -9.34 -16.06 14.12
CA ALA A 222 -10.50 -16.07 13.22
C ALA A 222 -10.17 -16.71 11.86
N ARG A 223 -11.04 -17.62 11.41
CA ARG A 223 -10.88 -18.35 10.15
C ARG A 223 -11.80 -17.81 9.08
N LEU A 224 -13.01 -17.39 9.43
CA LEU A 224 -13.98 -16.88 8.46
C LEU A 224 -13.61 -15.47 8.01
N ARG A 225 -13.61 -15.24 6.71
CA ARG A 225 -13.38 -13.91 6.12
C ARG A 225 -14.30 -12.84 6.70
N VAL A 226 -15.57 -13.18 6.90
CA VAL A 226 -16.56 -12.24 7.43
C VAL A 226 -16.21 -11.80 8.86
N SER A 227 -15.70 -12.71 9.69
CA SER A 227 -15.25 -12.39 11.05
C SER A 227 -14.01 -11.50 11.04
N VAL A 228 -13.00 -11.85 10.22
CA VAL A 228 -11.79 -11.04 10.04
C VAL A 228 -12.15 -9.63 9.59
N ARG A 229 -13.06 -9.49 8.61
CA ARG A 229 -13.54 -8.18 8.15
C ARG A 229 -14.23 -7.38 9.25
N ARG A 230 -15.02 -8.03 10.11
CA ARG A 230 -15.67 -7.35 11.25
C ARG A 230 -14.66 -6.88 12.30
N HIS A 231 -13.61 -7.66 12.56
CA HIS A 231 -12.52 -7.23 13.42
C HIS A 231 -11.70 -6.10 12.81
N ALA A 232 -11.39 -6.17 11.52
CA ALA A 232 -10.67 -5.13 10.80
C ALA A 232 -11.37 -3.77 10.89
N ARG A 233 -12.70 -3.77 10.85
CA ARG A 233 -13.52 -2.55 11.01
C ARG A 233 -13.38 -1.88 12.38
N LEU A 234 -13.03 -2.59 13.45
CA LEU A 234 -12.83 -1.98 14.77
C LEU A 234 -11.60 -1.06 14.81
N VAL A 235 -10.70 -1.19 13.84
CA VAL A 235 -9.46 -0.40 13.72
C VAL A 235 -9.43 0.37 12.40
N ASP A 236 -10.61 0.66 11.83
CA ASP A 236 -10.79 1.38 10.56
C ASP A 236 -10.02 0.79 9.38
N TYR A 237 -9.72 -0.51 9.42
CA TYR A 237 -9.13 -1.24 8.30
C TYR A 237 -10.21 -1.84 7.41
N LEU A 238 -10.21 -1.46 6.14
CA LEU A 238 -11.11 -2.01 5.13
C LEU A 238 -10.48 -3.24 4.47
N LEU A 239 -11.04 -4.43 4.75
CA LEU A 239 -10.70 -5.65 4.02
C LEU A 239 -11.35 -5.59 2.62
N HIS A 240 -10.55 -5.36 1.58
CA HIS A 240 -11.07 -5.16 0.22
C HIS A 240 -11.46 -6.47 -0.47
N GLU A 241 -12.52 -6.41 -1.29
CA GLU A 241 -12.97 -7.51 -2.15
C GLU A 241 -12.29 -7.52 -3.53
N GLY A 242 -11.28 -6.66 -3.69
CA GLY A 242 -10.59 -6.47 -4.96
C GLY A 242 -11.41 -5.62 -5.91
N CYS A 243 -11.03 -5.65 -7.18
CA CYS A 243 -11.75 -4.94 -8.24
C CYS A 243 -11.62 -5.68 -9.57
N ASN A 244 -12.56 -5.41 -10.48
CA ASN A 244 -12.54 -5.93 -11.83
C ASN A 244 -11.44 -5.30 -12.67
N ALA A 245 -11.20 -5.82 -13.87
CA ALA A 245 -10.28 -5.18 -14.81
C ALA A 245 -11.03 -4.20 -15.71
N ARG A 246 -10.34 -3.15 -16.18
CA ARG A 246 -10.79 -2.20 -17.18
C ARG A 246 -9.93 -2.27 -18.43
N ALA A 247 -10.51 -1.96 -19.57
CA ALA A 247 -9.80 -1.88 -20.83
C ALA A 247 -10.32 -0.72 -21.69
N TRP A 248 -9.43 -0.11 -22.44
CA TRP A 248 -9.79 0.78 -23.54
C TRP A 248 -10.00 -0.03 -24.80
N VAL A 249 -11.19 0.07 -25.38
CA VAL A 249 -11.58 -0.66 -26.59
C VAL A 249 -11.79 0.33 -27.73
N ALA A 250 -11.13 0.06 -28.87
CA ALA A 250 -11.28 0.82 -30.10
C ALA A 250 -12.22 0.09 -31.06
N PHE A 251 -13.23 0.81 -31.56
CA PHE A 251 -14.18 0.30 -32.56
C PHE A 251 -13.87 0.82 -33.96
N GLU A 252 -14.03 -0.06 -34.94
CA GLU A 252 -14.02 0.30 -36.36
C GLU A 252 -15.41 0.09 -36.93
N VAL A 253 -15.94 1.08 -37.66
CA VAL A 253 -17.25 0.99 -38.33
C VAL A 253 -17.14 1.29 -39.82
N GLY A 254 -17.88 0.55 -40.65
CA GLY A 254 -17.94 0.77 -42.10
C GLY A 254 -19.01 1.77 -42.55
N VAL A 255 -19.81 2.29 -41.63
CA VAL A 255 -20.89 3.27 -41.89
C VAL A 255 -20.54 4.62 -41.27
N ALA A 256 -21.02 5.72 -41.88
CA ALA A 256 -20.67 7.09 -41.49
C ALA A 256 -20.87 7.36 -39.98
N ALA A 257 -22.01 6.93 -39.42
CA ALA A 257 -22.27 6.93 -37.98
C ALA A 257 -23.10 5.71 -37.57
N LEU A 258 -22.80 5.13 -36.40
CA LEU A 258 -23.52 4.02 -35.79
C LEU A 258 -23.81 4.34 -34.33
N THR A 259 -25.08 4.31 -33.94
CA THR A 259 -25.52 4.53 -32.55
C THR A 259 -25.79 3.20 -31.87
N LEU A 260 -25.14 2.94 -30.74
CA LEU A 260 -25.30 1.76 -29.90
C LEU A 260 -25.80 2.16 -28.51
N LYS A 261 -26.56 1.30 -27.82
CA LYS A 261 -26.90 1.50 -26.40
C LYS A 261 -25.99 0.64 -25.53
N ALA A 262 -25.50 1.18 -24.42
CA ALA A 262 -24.55 0.48 -23.55
C ALA A 262 -25.10 -0.86 -23.03
N GLY A 263 -26.38 -0.91 -22.63
CA GLY A 263 -27.01 -2.13 -22.14
C GLY A 263 -27.32 -3.21 -23.18
N ASP A 264 -27.19 -2.90 -24.48
CA ASP A 264 -27.57 -3.82 -25.57
C ASP A 264 -26.38 -4.67 -26.08
N PHE A 265 -25.15 -4.34 -25.71
CA PHE A 265 -23.96 -5.07 -26.18
C PHE A 265 -22.88 -5.20 -25.10
N TYR A 266 -22.00 -6.18 -25.29
CA TYR A 266 -20.78 -6.34 -24.51
C TYR A 266 -19.67 -6.90 -25.41
N VAL A 267 -18.42 -6.83 -24.96
CA VAL A 267 -17.25 -7.30 -25.70
C VAL A 267 -16.71 -8.54 -25.01
N ILE A 268 -16.23 -9.52 -25.77
CA ILE A 268 -15.65 -10.74 -25.23
C ILE A 268 -14.25 -11.00 -25.77
N THR A 269 -13.49 -11.78 -25.00
CA THR A 269 -12.31 -12.47 -25.53
C THR A 269 -12.72 -13.45 -26.63
N GLN A 270 -11.80 -13.76 -27.54
CA GLN A 270 -12.08 -14.68 -28.65
C GLN A 270 -12.65 -16.02 -28.16
N HIS A 271 -13.85 -16.35 -28.63
CA HIS A 271 -14.49 -17.63 -28.39
C HIS A 271 -13.72 -18.74 -29.15
N PRO A 272 -13.41 -19.90 -28.52
CA PRO A 272 -12.60 -20.95 -29.16
C PRO A 272 -13.20 -21.53 -30.45
N GLN A 273 -14.53 -21.51 -30.59
CA GLN A 273 -15.25 -22.15 -31.69
C GLN A 273 -15.99 -21.16 -32.63
N LEU A 274 -16.12 -19.90 -32.25
CA LEU A 274 -16.86 -18.90 -33.02
C LEU A 274 -15.87 -17.83 -33.45
N HIS A 275 -15.74 -17.59 -34.75
CA HIS A 275 -14.73 -16.67 -35.31
C HIS A 275 -15.33 -15.36 -35.84
N ASP A 276 -16.65 -15.24 -35.90
CA ASP A 276 -17.30 -14.01 -36.35
C ASP A 276 -17.01 -12.86 -35.36
N PRO A 277 -16.68 -11.65 -35.86
CA PRO A 277 -16.36 -10.51 -35.01
C PRO A 277 -17.59 -9.95 -34.28
N VAL A 278 -18.79 -10.28 -34.75
CA VAL A 278 -20.05 -9.86 -34.15
C VAL A 278 -20.93 -11.08 -33.96
N LEU A 279 -21.35 -11.31 -32.72
CA LEU A 279 -22.12 -12.48 -32.28
C LEU A 279 -23.45 -12.03 -31.66
N LYS A 280 -24.40 -12.95 -31.56
CA LYS A 280 -25.61 -12.76 -30.75
C LYS A 280 -25.49 -13.53 -29.45
N ASP A 281 -26.01 -12.95 -28.37
CA ASP A 281 -25.97 -13.55 -27.04
C ASP A 281 -26.60 -14.96 -27.00
N GLN A 282 -27.70 -15.15 -27.74
CA GLN A 282 -28.39 -16.44 -27.90
C GLN A 282 -27.54 -17.55 -28.56
N ASP A 283 -26.50 -17.19 -29.31
CA ASP A 283 -25.66 -18.15 -30.04
C ASP A 283 -24.47 -18.62 -29.18
N LEU A 284 -24.28 -18.03 -27.98
CA LEU A 284 -23.24 -18.41 -27.03
C LEU A 284 -23.70 -19.57 -26.12
N PRO A 285 -22.90 -20.63 -25.98
CA PRO A 285 -23.23 -21.75 -25.10
C PRO A 285 -23.15 -21.32 -23.62
N ARG A 286 -24.20 -21.64 -22.85
CA ARG A 286 -24.25 -21.43 -21.39
C ARG A 286 -23.56 -22.58 -20.64
N THR A 287 -22.26 -22.74 -20.84
CA THR A 287 -21.44 -23.72 -20.10
C THR A 287 -20.76 -23.04 -18.92
N GLU A 288 -20.67 -23.72 -17.77
CA GLU A 288 -19.91 -23.27 -16.60
C GLU A 288 -18.65 -24.14 -16.41
N PRO A 289 -17.44 -23.55 -16.40
CA PRO A 289 -17.13 -22.14 -16.63
C PRO A 289 -17.31 -21.73 -18.10
N ALA A 290 -17.59 -20.45 -18.35
CA ALA A 290 -17.72 -19.90 -19.69
C ALA A 290 -16.35 -19.94 -20.43
N PRO A 291 -16.31 -20.27 -21.73
CA PRO A 291 -15.06 -20.35 -22.49
C PRO A 291 -14.51 -18.99 -22.93
N PHE A 292 -15.08 -17.89 -22.42
CA PHE A 292 -14.72 -16.52 -22.74
C PHE A 292 -14.90 -15.62 -21.51
N LEU A 293 -14.25 -14.46 -21.53
CA LEU A 293 -14.44 -13.41 -20.54
C LEU A 293 -15.23 -12.25 -21.15
N GLY A 294 -16.25 -11.78 -20.42
CA GLY A 294 -17.11 -10.66 -20.85
C GLY A 294 -16.70 -9.32 -20.23
N PHE A 295 -16.81 -8.26 -21.04
CA PHE A 295 -16.51 -6.88 -20.70
C PHE A 295 -17.67 -5.98 -21.15
N GLN A 296 -18.19 -5.16 -20.25
CA GLN A 296 -19.30 -4.25 -20.56
C GLN A 296 -18.83 -2.81 -20.76
N PRO A 297 -19.49 -2.03 -21.64
CA PRO A 297 -19.19 -0.62 -21.80
C PRO A 297 -19.53 0.18 -20.54
N ARG A 298 -18.62 1.07 -20.15
CA ARG A 298 -18.81 2.03 -19.05
C ARG A 298 -18.84 3.44 -19.63
N LEU A 299 -20.03 4.03 -19.65
CA LEU A 299 -20.24 5.40 -20.10
C LEU A 299 -20.31 6.37 -18.91
N PRO A 300 -20.02 7.68 -19.12
CA PRO A 300 -20.24 8.70 -18.11
C PRO A 300 -21.68 8.73 -17.59
N ALA A 301 -21.85 9.12 -16.33
CA ALA A 301 -23.17 9.18 -15.69
C ALA A 301 -24.14 10.06 -16.51
N GLY A 302 -25.33 9.51 -16.82
CA GLY A 302 -26.36 10.20 -17.63
C GLY A 302 -26.30 9.90 -19.13
N SER A 303 -25.28 9.20 -19.62
CA SER A 303 -25.18 8.74 -21.00
C SER A 303 -25.42 7.22 -21.10
N ASP A 304 -26.38 6.81 -21.93
CA ASP A 304 -26.67 5.39 -22.22
C ASP A 304 -26.43 5.04 -23.70
N THR A 305 -26.09 6.03 -24.52
CA THR A 305 -25.88 5.89 -25.97
C THR A 305 -24.45 6.23 -26.35
N LEU A 306 -23.91 5.43 -27.26
CA LEU A 306 -22.59 5.57 -27.85
C LEU A 306 -22.73 5.84 -29.34
N ILE A 307 -22.08 6.87 -29.87
CA ILE A 307 -22.09 7.23 -31.29
C ILE A 307 -20.71 7.00 -31.88
N LEU A 308 -20.56 5.92 -32.65
CA LEU A 308 -19.34 5.59 -33.39
C LEU A 308 -19.37 6.28 -34.76
N ARG A 309 -18.23 6.81 -35.22
CA ARG A 309 -18.13 7.51 -36.52
C ARG A 309 -17.00 6.92 -37.36
N GLN A 310 -17.25 6.71 -38.66
CA GLN A 310 -16.20 6.21 -39.56
C GLN A 310 -14.98 7.14 -39.60
N ALA A 311 -15.20 8.45 -39.57
CA ALA A 311 -14.13 9.46 -39.53
C ALA A 311 -13.20 9.33 -38.30
N ARG A 312 -13.67 8.68 -37.22
CA ARG A 312 -12.92 8.46 -35.97
C ARG A 312 -12.26 7.07 -35.89
N ASN A 313 -12.34 6.26 -36.95
CA ASN A 313 -11.65 4.96 -36.97
C ASN A 313 -10.13 5.17 -36.91
N ARG A 314 -9.57 6.02 -37.77
CA ARG A 314 -8.13 6.35 -37.79
C ARG A 314 -7.97 7.82 -38.18
N ILE A 315 -7.45 8.61 -37.26
CA ILE A 315 -7.28 10.05 -37.39
C ILE A 315 -5.80 10.32 -37.61
N GLY A 316 -5.48 10.99 -38.72
CA GLY A 316 -4.11 11.40 -39.02
C GLY A 316 -3.68 12.59 -38.15
N ILE A 317 -2.39 12.68 -37.85
CA ILE A 317 -1.80 13.82 -37.14
C ILE A 317 -1.20 14.78 -38.18
N TYR A 318 -1.51 16.07 -38.07
CA TYR A 318 -1.09 17.09 -39.04
C TYR A 318 0.39 17.45 -38.86
N ARG A 319 1.13 17.47 -39.97
CA ARG A 319 2.60 17.55 -40.00
C ARG A 319 3.16 18.91 -40.44
N TRP A 320 2.29 19.91 -40.65
CA TRP A 320 2.66 21.28 -41.05
C TRP A 320 3.70 21.38 -42.20
N SER A 321 3.66 20.44 -43.15
CA SER A 321 4.59 20.34 -44.30
C SER A 321 6.07 20.01 -43.99
N GLU A 322 6.37 19.43 -42.82
CA GLU A 322 7.72 18.93 -42.47
C GLU A 322 7.88 17.42 -42.68
N SER A 323 9.08 16.96 -43.05
CA SER A 323 9.34 15.57 -43.49
C SER A 323 9.84 14.59 -42.41
N ASP A 324 10.25 15.05 -41.22
CA ASP A 324 10.72 14.23 -40.09
C ASP A 324 10.19 14.77 -38.76
N CYS A 325 8.91 14.53 -38.47
CA CYS A 325 8.25 15.07 -37.28
C CYS A 325 7.88 13.94 -36.31
N CYS A 326 8.33 14.05 -35.05
CA CYS A 326 7.86 13.21 -33.95
C CYS A 326 7.31 14.12 -32.84
N LEU A 327 6.20 13.74 -32.22
CA LEU A 327 5.79 14.35 -30.95
C LEU A 327 6.82 13.96 -29.90
N ALA A 328 7.35 14.94 -29.17
CA ALA A 328 8.35 14.68 -28.14
C ALA A 328 7.73 13.91 -26.95
N GLN A 329 8.57 13.14 -26.25
CA GLN A 329 8.21 12.61 -24.94
C GLN A 329 7.79 13.77 -24.02
N GLY A 330 6.65 13.62 -23.34
CA GLY A 330 6.07 14.66 -22.49
C GLY A 330 5.09 15.61 -23.20
N ALA A 331 4.79 15.43 -24.49
CA ALA A 331 3.83 16.27 -25.20
C ALA A 331 2.40 16.15 -24.63
N THR A 332 1.68 17.29 -24.59
CA THR A 332 0.30 17.43 -24.07
C THR A 332 -0.67 18.05 -25.09
N SER A 333 -0.24 18.27 -26.32
CA SER A 333 -1.05 18.82 -27.41
C SER A 333 -0.64 18.29 -28.78
N ALA A 334 -1.58 18.28 -29.72
CA ALA A 334 -1.34 17.90 -31.12
C ALA A 334 -2.38 18.55 -32.05
N THR A 335 -2.09 18.55 -33.35
CA THR A 335 -3.04 18.96 -34.39
C THR A 335 -3.46 17.74 -35.19
N LEU A 336 -4.76 17.49 -35.31
CA LEU A 336 -5.34 16.35 -36.03
C LEU A 336 -5.89 16.78 -37.40
N VAL A 337 -5.86 15.86 -38.36
CA VAL A 337 -6.44 16.03 -39.70
C VAL A 337 -7.91 15.62 -39.67
N ASP A 338 -8.81 16.54 -40.03
CA ASP A 338 -10.23 16.24 -40.20
C ASP A 338 -10.52 15.86 -41.66
N PRO A 339 -11.22 14.74 -41.94
CA PRO A 339 -11.50 14.30 -43.31
C PRO A 339 -12.63 15.10 -43.99
N GLY A 340 -13.21 16.08 -43.30
CA GLY A 340 -14.19 17.01 -43.83
C GLY A 340 -13.65 17.89 -44.96
N THR A 341 -14.56 18.46 -45.73
CA THR A 341 -14.23 19.26 -46.91
C THR A 341 -14.97 20.59 -46.89
N LEU A 342 -14.23 21.68 -47.10
CA LEU A 342 -14.83 23.00 -47.29
C LEU A 342 -15.61 23.07 -48.61
N PRO A 343 -16.74 23.82 -48.64
CA PRO A 343 -17.52 24.01 -49.85
C PRO A 343 -16.72 24.82 -50.89
N LYS A 344 -16.90 24.52 -52.17
CA LYS A 344 -16.27 25.21 -53.30
C LYS A 344 -17.35 25.90 -54.15
N PRO A 345 -17.36 27.24 -54.30
CA PRO A 345 -16.39 28.22 -53.77
C PRO A 345 -16.50 28.44 -52.24
N PRO A 346 -15.41 28.89 -51.57
CA PRO A 346 -15.42 29.13 -50.13
C PRO A 346 -16.38 30.27 -49.75
N PRO A 347 -17.06 30.18 -48.60
CA PRO A 347 -17.96 31.22 -48.13
C PRO A 347 -17.19 32.46 -47.69
N PRO A 348 -17.86 33.61 -47.49
CA PRO A 348 -17.25 34.81 -46.93
C PRO A 348 -16.53 34.50 -45.61
N ARG A 349 -15.40 35.17 -45.34
CA ARG A 349 -14.50 34.86 -44.21
C ARG A 349 -15.22 34.75 -42.86
N GLU A 350 -16.14 35.66 -42.57
CA GLU A 350 -16.91 35.63 -41.30
C GLU A 350 -17.82 34.39 -41.19
N GLU A 351 -18.45 33.98 -42.29
CA GLU A 351 -19.27 32.76 -42.32
C GLU A 351 -18.39 31.49 -42.27
N LEU A 352 -17.20 31.54 -42.89
CA LEU A 352 -16.21 30.46 -42.83
C LEU A 352 -15.71 30.25 -41.39
N GLU A 353 -15.25 31.31 -40.73
CA GLU A 353 -14.74 31.26 -39.35
C GLU A 353 -15.84 30.82 -38.37
N ALA A 354 -17.06 31.37 -38.49
CA ALA A 354 -18.19 30.94 -37.67
C ALA A 354 -18.64 29.49 -37.96
N GLY A 355 -18.56 29.05 -39.22
CA GLY A 355 -18.88 27.68 -39.62
C GLY A 355 -17.85 26.67 -39.11
N ILE A 356 -16.56 27.03 -39.13
CA ILE A 356 -15.46 26.23 -38.58
C ILE A 356 -15.56 26.13 -37.07
N ALA A 357 -15.77 27.24 -36.36
CA ALA A 357 -15.92 27.25 -34.90
C ALA A 357 -17.12 26.39 -34.44
N ARG A 358 -18.17 26.27 -35.26
CA ARG A 358 -19.33 25.40 -35.01
C ARG A 358 -19.13 23.96 -35.51
N GLY A 359 -17.99 23.64 -36.12
CA GLY A 359 -17.70 22.32 -36.70
C GLY A 359 -18.63 21.93 -37.85
N ARG A 360 -19.17 22.89 -38.61
CA ARG A 360 -20.20 22.65 -39.65
C ARG A 360 -19.73 21.71 -40.77
N TRP A 361 -18.45 21.77 -41.11
CA TRP A 361 -17.84 20.97 -42.19
C TRP A 361 -16.89 19.89 -41.67
N HIS A 362 -16.65 19.86 -40.35
CA HIS A 362 -15.82 18.86 -39.69
C HIS A 362 -16.59 17.56 -39.52
N GLN A 363 -15.91 16.43 -39.65
CA GLN A 363 -16.51 15.10 -39.46
C GLN A 363 -16.07 14.43 -38.16
N LEU A 364 -14.97 14.87 -37.55
CA LEU A 364 -14.49 14.31 -36.29
C LEU A 364 -15.41 14.70 -35.12
N HIS A 365 -15.91 15.94 -35.07
CA HIS A 365 -16.79 16.44 -34.00
C HIS A 365 -16.27 16.16 -32.57
N LEU A 366 -14.95 16.20 -32.35
CA LEU A 366 -14.36 15.90 -31.04
C LEU A 366 -14.82 16.89 -29.97
N GLN A 367 -14.98 16.42 -28.74
CA GLN A 367 -15.34 17.24 -27.58
C GLN A 367 -14.31 17.07 -26.45
N PRO A 368 -14.20 18.04 -25.53
CA PRO A 368 -13.55 17.81 -24.24
C PRO A 368 -14.11 16.54 -23.56
N CYS A 369 -13.31 15.92 -22.70
CA CYS A 369 -13.61 14.66 -21.99
C CYS A 369 -13.63 13.38 -22.84
N GLU A 370 -13.64 13.46 -24.18
CA GLU A 370 -13.44 12.28 -25.02
C GLU A 370 -12.00 11.75 -24.90
N VAL A 371 -11.81 10.44 -25.12
CA VAL A 371 -10.51 9.77 -25.05
C VAL A 371 -10.04 9.44 -26.46
N LEU A 372 -8.78 9.76 -26.75
CA LEU A 372 -8.09 9.33 -27.97
C LEU A 372 -7.01 8.32 -27.62
N LEU A 373 -6.78 7.36 -28.51
CA LEU A 373 -5.69 6.38 -28.37
C LEU A 373 -4.69 6.55 -29.49
N PHE A 374 -3.45 6.89 -29.15
CA PHE A 374 -2.33 6.95 -30.07
C PHE A 374 -1.67 5.58 -30.20
N GLU A 375 -1.36 5.19 -31.43
CA GLU A 375 -0.71 3.92 -31.75
C GLU A 375 0.26 4.08 -32.92
N GLU A 376 1.45 3.50 -32.80
CA GLU A 376 2.35 3.24 -33.91
C GLU A 376 1.81 2.07 -34.74
N LEU A 377 1.44 2.33 -36.01
CA LEU A 377 0.91 1.33 -36.93
C LEU A 377 1.97 0.69 -37.83
N LYS A 378 3.11 1.35 -38.02
CA LYS A 378 4.20 0.91 -38.89
C LYS A 378 5.52 1.22 -38.22
N GLY A 379 6.51 0.35 -38.38
CA GLY A 379 7.86 0.62 -37.89
C GLY A 379 8.42 1.90 -38.54
N PRO A 380 8.96 2.87 -37.76
CA PRO A 380 9.43 4.17 -38.25
C PRO A 380 10.71 4.09 -39.08
N ARG A 381 11.24 2.90 -39.37
CA ARG A 381 12.41 2.72 -40.25
C ARG A 381 12.10 1.88 -41.48
N THR A 382 11.15 0.96 -41.37
CA THR A 382 10.85 -0.02 -42.42
C THR A 382 9.52 0.26 -43.11
N GLY A 383 8.60 0.98 -42.46
CA GLY A 383 7.25 1.24 -42.98
C GLY A 383 6.34 0.01 -42.97
N VAL A 384 6.81 -1.11 -42.43
CA VAL A 384 6.09 -2.38 -42.39
C VAL A 384 5.25 -2.44 -41.11
N PRO A 385 3.95 -2.79 -41.19
CA PRO A 385 3.10 -2.90 -40.00
C PRO A 385 3.56 -3.94 -38.97
N ALA A 386 4.22 -5.02 -39.41
CA ALA A 386 4.74 -6.06 -38.53
C ALA A 386 5.93 -5.59 -37.65
N ASP A 387 6.58 -4.49 -38.04
CA ASP A 387 7.72 -3.91 -37.32
C ASP A 387 7.31 -2.74 -36.41
N ALA A 388 6.01 -2.46 -36.30
CA ALA A 388 5.50 -1.44 -35.38
C ALA A 388 5.73 -1.86 -33.93
N ASP A 389 6.18 -0.94 -33.09
CA ASP A 389 6.41 -1.22 -31.67
C ASP A 389 5.07 -1.24 -30.91
N PRO A 390 4.61 -2.40 -30.38
CA PRO A 390 3.35 -2.48 -29.64
C PRO A 390 3.40 -1.73 -28.29
N THR A 391 4.58 -1.35 -27.81
CA THR A 391 4.73 -0.53 -26.61
C THR A 391 4.48 0.96 -26.87
N HIS A 392 4.46 1.39 -28.14
CA HIS A 392 4.12 2.76 -28.55
C HIS A 392 2.61 2.96 -28.69
N ARG A 393 1.87 2.65 -27.61
CA ARG A 393 0.42 2.81 -27.52
C ARG A 393 0.08 3.58 -26.26
N HIS A 394 -0.70 4.65 -26.37
CA HIS A 394 -1.03 5.50 -25.23
C HIS A 394 -2.42 6.12 -25.37
N ALA A 395 -3.23 6.08 -24.30
CA ALA A 395 -4.54 6.71 -24.27
C ALA A 395 -4.45 8.08 -23.57
N VAL A 396 -5.13 9.08 -24.12
CA VAL A 396 -5.16 10.44 -23.56
C VAL A 396 -6.60 10.93 -23.43
N ARG A 397 -6.89 11.68 -22.37
CA ARG A 397 -8.18 12.37 -22.22
C ARG A 397 -8.09 13.82 -22.67
N LEU A 398 -8.96 14.22 -23.59
CA LEU A 398 -9.01 15.58 -24.11
C LEU A 398 -9.51 16.55 -23.04
N THR A 399 -8.74 17.61 -22.78
CA THR A 399 -9.17 18.76 -21.98
C THR A 399 -9.71 19.87 -22.88
N ARG A 400 -9.22 19.93 -24.12
CA ARG A 400 -9.63 20.91 -25.13
C ARG A 400 -9.61 20.27 -26.51
N ALA A 401 -10.66 20.54 -27.29
CA ALA A 401 -10.75 20.14 -28.69
C ALA A 401 -11.42 21.26 -29.49
N VAL A 402 -10.63 22.00 -30.29
CA VAL A 402 -11.12 23.14 -31.07
C VAL A 402 -11.01 22.85 -32.56
N PRO A 403 -12.10 22.94 -33.32
CA PRO A 403 -12.04 22.83 -34.77
C PRO A 403 -11.29 24.05 -35.34
N SER A 404 -10.30 23.79 -36.20
CA SER A 404 -9.54 24.81 -36.92
C SER A 404 -9.34 24.39 -38.39
N TYR A 405 -8.53 25.13 -39.14
CA TYR A 405 -8.18 24.81 -40.52
C TYR A 405 -6.87 25.46 -40.92
N ASP A 406 -6.21 24.92 -41.93
CA ASP A 406 -5.05 25.55 -42.57
C ASP A 406 -5.51 26.44 -43.75
N PRO A 407 -5.30 27.77 -43.69
CA PRO A 407 -5.67 28.69 -44.76
C PRO A 407 -4.95 28.44 -46.10
N LEU A 408 -3.76 27.83 -46.08
CA LEU A 408 -2.93 27.59 -47.26
C LEU A 408 -3.39 26.32 -47.99
N THR A 409 -3.50 25.21 -47.27
CA THR A 409 -3.90 23.91 -47.85
C THR A 409 -5.41 23.72 -47.93
N GLN A 410 -6.19 24.58 -47.25
CA GLN A 410 -7.63 24.44 -47.03
C GLN A 410 -8.01 23.14 -46.30
N GLN A 411 -7.04 22.50 -45.63
CA GLN A 411 -7.25 21.30 -44.84
C GLN A 411 -7.98 21.65 -43.53
N LEU A 412 -9.08 20.96 -43.22
CA LEU A 412 -9.74 21.07 -41.93
C LEU A 412 -8.92 20.35 -40.86
N LEU A 413 -8.79 20.97 -39.69
CA LEU A 413 -7.94 20.52 -38.59
C LEU A 413 -8.72 20.52 -37.26
N TYR A 414 -8.16 19.81 -36.28
CA TYR A 414 -8.56 19.89 -34.88
C TYR A 414 -7.33 20.17 -34.01
N GLU A 415 -7.36 21.24 -33.24
CA GLU A 415 -6.36 21.53 -32.22
C GLU A 415 -6.81 20.89 -30.91
N ILE A 416 -6.01 19.96 -30.40
CA ILE A 416 -6.32 19.22 -29.19
C ILE A 416 -5.25 19.44 -28.12
N GLU A 417 -5.71 19.52 -26.89
CA GLU A 417 -4.90 19.46 -25.68
C GLU A 417 -5.48 18.36 -24.78
N TRP A 418 -4.61 17.67 -24.04
CA TRP A 418 -5.00 16.60 -23.12
C TRP A 418 -4.39 16.78 -21.74
N CYS A 419 -4.87 15.96 -20.80
CA CYS A 419 -4.44 15.95 -19.41
C CYS A 419 -2.91 15.87 -19.28
N PRO A 420 -2.28 16.72 -18.45
CA PRO A 420 -0.84 16.64 -18.18
C PRO A 420 -0.40 15.27 -17.65
N GLU A 421 -1.25 14.59 -16.88
CA GLU A 421 -1.00 13.24 -16.38
C GLU A 421 -0.99 12.16 -17.47
N ASP A 422 -1.61 12.45 -18.63
CA ASP A 422 -1.60 11.61 -19.83
C ASP A 422 -0.50 12.02 -20.83
N GLN A 423 0.51 12.80 -20.43
CA GLN A 423 1.63 13.18 -21.30
C GLN A 423 2.30 11.95 -21.96
N LEU A 424 2.75 12.08 -23.22
CA LEU A 424 3.30 10.94 -23.96
C LEU A 424 4.56 10.36 -23.28
N PRO A 425 4.60 9.07 -22.91
CA PRO A 425 5.75 8.49 -22.21
C PRO A 425 6.95 8.21 -23.12
N PHE A 426 6.77 8.30 -24.44
CA PHE A 426 7.78 8.10 -25.48
C PHE A 426 7.60 9.13 -26.61
N ALA A 427 8.61 9.28 -27.47
CA ALA A 427 8.48 10.11 -28.66
C ALA A 427 7.68 9.35 -29.74
N LEU A 428 6.63 9.97 -30.29
CA LEU A 428 5.74 9.34 -31.27
C LEU A 428 6.04 9.90 -32.66
N CYS A 429 6.64 9.09 -33.54
CA CYS A 429 7.00 9.55 -34.87
C CYS A 429 5.81 9.52 -35.84
N LEU A 430 5.57 10.66 -36.48
CA LEU A 430 4.41 10.89 -37.36
C LEU A 430 4.72 10.50 -38.80
N SER A 431 5.95 10.79 -39.23
CA SER A 431 6.55 10.38 -40.50
C SER A 431 8.02 10.07 -40.31
N SER A 432 8.57 9.25 -41.21
CA SER A 432 10.00 8.89 -41.21
C SER A 432 10.46 8.58 -42.62
N VAL A 433 11.76 8.63 -42.87
CA VAL A 433 12.36 8.16 -44.12
C VAL A 433 12.81 6.71 -43.93
N SER A 434 12.38 5.82 -44.82
CA SER A 434 12.76 4.40 -44.77
C SER A 434 14.26 4.18 -44.99
N ASP A 435 14.79 3.08 -44.44
CA ASP A 435 16.20 2.69 -44.64
C ASP A 435 16.51 2.44 -46.13
N ALA A 436 17.78 2.65 -46.51
CA ALA A 436 18.26 2.43 -47.88
C ALA A 436 17.99 0.97 -48.34
N PRO A 437 17.64 0.73 -49.62
CA PRO A 437 17.80 1.63 -50.77
C PRO A 437 16.56 2.43 -51.19
N ALA A 438 15.41 2.27 -50.50
CA ALA A 438 14.15 2.89 -50.92
C ALA A 438 14.09 4.40 -50.59
N CYS A 439 14.57 4.82 -49.40
CA CYS A 439 14.56 6.21 -48.94
C CYS A 439 13.21 6.94 -49.16
N GLU A 440 12.10 6.21 -49.11
CA GLU A 440 10.76 6.75 -49.31
C GLU A 440 10.23 7.34 -48.00
N THR A 441 9.50 8.46 -48.10
CA THR A 441 8.81 9.08 -46.96
C THR A 441 7.61 8.22 -46.54
N LEU A 442 7.69 7.65 -45.35
CA LEU A 442 6.65 6.86 -44.72
C LEU A 442 5.62 7.78 -44.07
N LEU A 443 4.37 7.67 -44.52
CA LEU A 443 3.23 8.40 -43.98
C LEU A 443 2.38 7.49 -43.07
N ASP A 444 1.70 8.12 -42.12
CA ASP A 444 0.84 7.47 -41.13
C ASP A 444 1.58 6.38 -40.34
N VAL A 445 2.80 6.71 -39.89
CA VAL A 445 3.59 5.85 -38.99
C VAL A 445 2.83 5.67 -37.67
N SER A 446 2.27 6.77 -37.15
CA SER A 446 1.42 6.79 -35.97
C SER A 446 0.07 7.44 -36.27
N VAL A 447 -1.01 6.90 -35.69
CA VAL A 447 -2.38 7.44 -35.84
C VAL A 447 -3.06 7.58 -34.49
N ALA A 448 -4.12 8.39 -34.45
CA ALA A 448 -5.03 8.48 -33.30
C ALA A 448 -6.36 7.77 -33.60
N TRP A 449 -6.85 6.95 -32.66
CA TRP A 449 -8.19 6.36 -32.68
C TRP A 449 -9.15 7.23 -31.86
N GLY A 450 -10.33 7.53 -32.41
CA GLY A 450 -11.36 8.36 -31.74
C GLY A 450 -12.63 7.62 -31.35
N ASN A 451 -12.84 6.39 -31.86
CA ASN A 451 -13.94 5.51 -31.44
C ASN A 451 -13.50 4.64 -30.25
N VAL A 452 -13.00 5.28 -29.18
CA VAL A 452 -12.45 4.61 -28.00
C VAL A 452 -13.47 4.65 -26.86
N VAL A 453 -13.70 3.49 -26.23
CA VAL A 453 -14.69 3.31 -25.17
C VAL A 453 -14.06 2.55 -24.01
N LEU A 454 -14.36 2.97 -22.78
CA LEU A 454 -13.99 2.22 -21.59
C LEU A 454 -14.91 1.01 -21.45
N VAL A 455 -14.33 -0.17 -21.27
CA VAL A 455 -15.06 -1.36 -20.86
C VAL A 455 -14.50 -1.92 -19.58
N ASP A 456 -15.30 -2.65 -18.81
CA ASP A 456 -14.83 -3.31 -17.60
C ASP A 456 -15.36 -4.74 -17.49
N HIS A 457 -14.59 -5.60 -16.83
CA HIS A 457 -14.86 -7.02 -16.73
C HIS A 457 -16.08 -7.29 -15.84
N GLY A 458 -16.99 -8.13 -16.34
CA GLY A 458 -18.15 -8.63 -15.60
C GLY A 458 -19.42 -8.62 -16.45
N LEU A 459 -20.24 -9.67 -16.30
CA LEU A 459 -21.51 -9.86 -17.01
C LEU A 459 -22.70 -9.62 -16.08
N ASP A 460 -23.84 -9.22 -16.66
CA ASP A 460 -25.04 -8.96 -15.86
C ASP A 460 -25.73 -10.25 -15.46
N ALA A 461 -26.21 -10.27 -14.22
CA ALA A 461 -27.09 -11.27 -13.64
C ALA A 461 -28.30 -10.56 -13.00
N GLN A 462 -29.45 -11.24 -13.02
CA GLN A 462 -30.67 -10.73 -12.43
C GLN A 462 -31.38 -11.85 -11.67
N ASP A 463 -31.78 -11.56 -10.43
CA ASP A 463 -32.48 -12.50 -9.55
C ASP A 463 -33.58 -11.81 -8.72
N GLU A 464 -34.57 -12.59 -8.30
CA GLU A 464 -35.60 -12.17 -7.34
C GLU A 464 -35.26 -12.75 -5.95
N LEU A 465 -35.18 -11.88 -4.93
CA LEU A 465 -34.65 -12.23 -3.61
C LEU A 465 -35.73 -12.65 -2.61
N GLY A 466 -36.99 -12.79 -3.05
CA GLY A 466 -38.14 -13.05 -2.19
C GLY A 466 -38.59 -11.81 -1.41
N SER A 467 -39.40 -12.04 -0.37
CA SER A 467 -39.96 -11.00 0.50
C SER A 467 -39.45 -11.09 1.94
N VAL A 468 -39.49 -9.96 2.65
CA VAL A 468 -39.09 -9.85 4.06
C VAL A 468 -40.07 -10.67 4.93
N PRO A 469 -39.59 -11.62 5.75
CA PRO A 469 -40.44 -12.41 6.63
C PRO A 469 -41.22 -11.54 7.62
N VAL A 470 -42.48 -11.87 7.87
CA VAL A 470 -43.34 -11.18 8.83
C VAL A 470 -43.31 -11.94 10.16
N VAL A 471 -42.93 -11.26 11.25
CA VAL A 471 -43.05 -11.78 12.61
C VAL A 471 -44.18 -11.01 13.29
N ASP A 472 -45.36 -11.62 13.34
CA ASP A 472 -46.53 -10.97 13.93
C ASP A 472 -46.36 -10.80 15.44
N THR A 473 -46.65 -9.59 15.93
CA THR A 473 -46.86 -9.37 17.36
C THR A 473 -48.35 -9.19 17.58
N VAL A 474 -49.00 -10.16 18.21
CA VAL A 474 -50.41 -10.03 18.61
C VAL A 474 -50.45 -9.10 19.81
N ALA A 475 -50.95 -7.87 19.63
CA ALA A 475 -51.32 -7.02 20.75
C ALA A 475 -52.50 -7.66 21.51
N ARG A 476 -52.40 -7.75 22.84
CA ARG A 476 -53.56 -8.14 23.67
C ARG A 476 -54.51 -6.95 23.75
N CYS A 477 -55.79 -7.19 23.51
CA CYS A 477 -56.85 -6.20 23.74
C CYS A 477 -56.78 -5.73 25.20
N GLU A 478 -56.58 -4.44 25.43
CA GLU A 478 -56.68 -3.87 26.78
C GLU A 478 -58.14 -3.70 27.23
N ASP A 479 -59.11 -3.62 26.30
CA ASP A 479 -60.55 -3.59 26.59
C ASP A 479 -61.43 -4.13 25.44
N ALA A 480 -62.68 -4.53 25.76
CA ALA A 480 -63.61 -5.24 24.87
C ALA A 480 -64.19 -4.42 23.69
N CYS A 481 -63.73 -3.18 23.48
CA CYS A 481 -64.29 -2.23 22.50
C CYS A 481 -63.26 -1.61 21.55
N GLU A 482 -62.01 -2.07 21.52
CA GLU A 482 -60.99 -1.62 20.57
C GLU A 482 -60.48 -2.80 19.72
N ASP A 483 -60.44 -2.61 18.40
CA ASP A 483 -59.88 -3.59 17.47
C ASP A 483 -58.38 -3.77 17.75
N ALA A 484 -57.91 -5.01 17.82
CA ALA A 484 -56.50 -5.30 18.04
C ALA A 484 -55.65 -4.82 16.84
N GLU A 485 -54.86 -3.76 17.04
CA GLU A 485 -53.96 -3.25 16.02
C GLU A 485 -52.79 -4.23 15.82
N THR A 486 -52.75 -4.92 14.68
CA THR A 486 -51.68 -5.87 14.36
C THR A 486 -50.47 -5.09 13.86
N THR A 487 -49.44 -4.97 14.69
CA THR A 487 -48.16 -4.39 14.27
C THR A 487 -47.25 -5.49 13.74
N HIS A 488 -47.05 -5.50 12.42
CA HIS A 488 -46.10 -6.41 11.77
C HIS A 488 -44.67 -5.95 12.05
N LYS A 489 -43.86 -6.81 12.71
CA LYS A 489 -42.42 -6.56 12.84
C LYS A 489 -41.67 -7.35 11.77
N PRO A 490 -40.72 -6.72 11.05
CA PRO A 490 -39.90 -7.44 10.08
C PRO A 490 -39.01 -8.47 10.78
N GLY A 491 -38.96 -9.68 10.25
CA GLY A 491 -38.00 -10.71 10.65
C GLY A 491 -36.59 -10.42 10.12
N ARG A 492 -35.59 -11.18 10.60
CA ARG A 492 -34.20 -11.03 10.14
C ARG A 492 -34.09 -11.39 8.65
N TYR A 493 -33.90 -10.39 7.79
CA TYR A 493 -33.77 -10.55 6.34
C TYR A 493 -32.32 -10.35 5.88
N ARG A 494 -31.68 -11.44 5.42
CA ARG A 494 -30.31 -11.46 4.90
C ARG A 494 -30.23 -12.40 3.69
N PRO A 495 -30.72 -11.97 2.51
CA PRO A 495 -30.72 -12.81 1.33
C PRO A 495 -29.29 -13.01 0.79
N ARG A 496 -29.03 -14.19 0.21
CA ARG A 496 -27.81 -14.50 -0.55
C ARG A 496 -28.08 -14.31 -2.04
N LEU A 497 -27.10 -13.80 -2.81
CA LEU A 497 -27.21 -13.86 -4.27
C LEU A 497 -26.86 -15.28 -4.75
N PRO A 498 -27.54 -15.82 -5.77
CA PRO A 498 -27.29 -17.16 -6.27
C PRO A 498 -25.90 -17.35 -6.91
N GLN A 499 -25.38 -16.35 -7.62
CA GLN A 499 -24.10 -16.45 -8.31
C GLN A 499 -22.94 -15.92 -7.43
N PRO A 500 -21.81 -16.64 -7.36
CA PRO A 500 -20.61 -16.18 -6.65
C PRO A 500 -19.87 -15.08 -7.43
N ASP A 501 -18.88 -14.47 -6.80
CA ASP A 501 -17.97 -13.47 -7.41
C ASP A 501 -18.67 -12.23 -7.99
N PRO A 502 -19.40 -11.47 -7.15
CA PRO A 502 -19.92 -10.18 -7.59
C PRO A 502 -18.78 -9.24 -7.98
N THR A 503 -19.03 -8.43 -9.01
CA THR A 503 -18.10 -7.41 -9.49
C THR A 503 -18.00 -6.28 -8.48
N PHE A 504 -16.76 -5.91 -8.13
CA PHE A 504 -16.44 -4.69 -7.41
C PHE A 504 -15.67 -3.75 -8.35
N ALA A 505 -16.03 -2.48 -8.35
CA ALA A 505 -15.38 -1.48 -9.20
C ALA A 505 -15.32 -0.13 -8.49
N THR A 506 -14.25 0.63 -8.72
CA THR A 506 -14.15 2.02 -8.26
C THR A 506 -15.14 2.87 -9.06
N PRO A 507 -15.92 3.77 -8.45
CA PRO A 507 -16.76 4.69 -9.23
C PRO A 507 -15.93 5.50 -10.23
N LEU A 508 -16.47 5.77 -11.42
CA LEU A 508 -15.80 6.65 -12.39
C LEU A 508 -15.91 8.10 -11.93
N ALA A 509 -14.77 8.79 -11.85
CA ALA A 509 -14.76 10.23 -11.63
C ALA A 509 -15.48 10.93 -12.79
N PRO A 510 -16.38 11.89 -12.52
CA PRO A 510 -16.94 12.72 -13.58
C PRO A 510 -15.81 13.49 -14.27
N CYS A 511 -15.97 13.75 -15.56
CA CYS A 511 -15.11 14.71 -16.24
C CYS A 511 -15.76 16.10 -16.10
N GLU A 512 -15.07 17.05 -15.49
CA GLU A 512 -15.56 18.42 -15.33
C GLU A 512 -15.26 19.23 -16.59
N GLU A 513 -16.30 19.77 -17.23
CA GLU A 513 -16.17 20.62 -18.42
C GLU A 513 -15.63 22.00 -18.02
N GLY A 514 -14.34 22.21 -18.24
CA GLY A 514 -13.63 23.42 -17.82
C GLY A 514 -12.93 23.18 -16.48
N GLY A 515 -11.62 23.40 -16.44
CA GLY A 515 -10.75 23.08 -15.31
C GLY A 515 -10.97 23.93 -14.05
N ASP A 516 -12.20 24.06 -13.58
CA ASP A 516 -12.52 24.61 -12.27
C ASP A 516 -12.87 23.48 -11.28
N GLU A 517 -11.95 23.35 -10.31
CA GLU A 517 -12.08 22.74 -8.97
C GLU A 517 -11.84 21.24 -8.74
N SER A 518 -10.83 20.67 -9.40
CA SER A 518 -9.76 20.04 -8.59
C SER A 518 -8.83 21.15 -8.11
N CYS A 519 -8.76 21.41 -6.80
CA CYS A 519 -7.97 22.51 -6.20
C CYS A 519 -6.48 22.55 -6.61
N CYS A 520 -5.98 21.53 -7.32
CA CYS A 520 -4.58 21.33 -7.69
C CYS A 520 -4.26 21.50 -9.19
N GLY A 521 -5.24 21.79 -10.07
CA GLY A 521 -4.97 22.12 -11.48
C GLY A 521 -4.45 20.96 -12.35
N GLY A 522 -5.11 19.80 -12.28
CA GLY A 522 -4.81 18.61 -13.09
C GLY A 522 -6.01 17.68 -13.20
N CYS A 523 -5.94 16.67 -14.08
CA CYS A 523 -7.04 15.72 -14.28
C CYS A 523 -7.13 14.66 -13.17
N GLY A 524 -6.05 14.41 -12.43
CA GLY A 524 -6.03 13.41 -11.35
C GLY A 524 -6.57 12.04 -11.80
N ASP A 525 -7.51 11.48 -11.05
CA ASP A 525 -8.15 10.19 -11.35
C ASP A 525 -9.01 10.18 -12.63
N SER A 526 -9.29 11.36 -13.20
CA SER A 526 -10.01 11.46 -14.48
C SER A 526 -9.09 11.28 -15.69
N ALA A 527 -7.76 11.23 -15.55
CA ALA A 527 -6.85 10.95 -16.66
C ALA A 527 -7.12 9.57 -17.30
N ALA A 528 -6.91 9.43 -18.61
CA ALA A 528 -7.21 8.19 -19.33
C ALA A 528 -6.34 7.01 -18.86
N GLY A 529 -5.08 7.26 -18.55
CA GLY A 529 -4.18 6.26 -17.96
C GLY A 529 -4.58 5.89 -16.53
N ALA A 530 -4.91 6.89 -15.70
CA ALA A 530 -5.35 6.67 -14.31
C ALA A 530 -6.67 5.90 -14.22
N THR A 531 -7.57 6.06 -15.20
CA THR A 531 -8.87 5.37 -15.23
C THR A 531 -8.75 3.84 -15.26
N LEU A 532 -7.65 3.29 -15.82
CA LEU A 532 -7.39 1.84 -15.81
C LEU A 532 -6.89 1.34 -14.44
N ALA A 533 -6.23 2.21 -13.66
CA ALA A 533 -5.86 1.90 -12.28
C ALA A 533 -7.10 2.05 -11.39
N GLN A 534 -7.38 1.03 -10.58
CA GLN A 534 -8.51 1.05 -9.65
C GLN A 534 -8.00 1.04 -8.22
N ASP A 535 -8.47 1.98 -7.42
CA ASP A 535 -8.29 1.92 -5.97
C ASP A 535 -9.24 0.88 -5.37
N VAL A 536 -8.66 -0.23 -4.92
CA VAL A 536 -9.36 -1.33 -4.25
C VAL A 536 -10.09 -0.90 -2.98
N LEU A 537 -9.62 0.16 -2.31
CA LEU A 537 -10.24 0.67 -1.10
C LEU A 537 -11.45 1.57 -1.41
N ALA A 538 -11.53 2.14 -2.61
CA ALA A 538 -12.68 2.91 -3.09
C ALA A 538 -13.69 2.04 -3.88
N ALA A 539 -13.39 0.77 -4.13
CA ALA A 539 -14.26 -0.12 -4.89
C ALA A 539 -15.59 -0.40 -4.17
N LEU A 540 -16.69 -0.33 -4.93
CA LEU A 540 -18.04 -0.64 -4.47
C LEU A 540 -18.60 -1.83 -5.25
N PRO A 541 -19.51 -2.62 -4.64
CA PRO A 541 -20.16 -3.70 -5.36
C PRO A 541 -21.13 -3.14 -6.41
N GLU A 542 -21.03 -3.64 -7.65
CA GLU A 542 -21.92 -3.28 -8.76
C GLU A 542 -23.26 -4.05 -8.63
N VAL A 543 -24.01 -3.71 -7.58
CA VAL A 543 -25.31 -4.28 -7.24
C VAL A 543 -26.36 -3.17 -7.19
N THR A 544 -27.37 -3.27 -8.04
CA THR A 544 -28.54 -2.40 -8.04
C THR A 544 -29.73 -3.15 -7.47
N LEU A 545 -30.27 -2.63 -6.37
CA LEU A 545 -31.36 -3.25 -5.64
C LEU A 545 -32.60 -2.37 -5.68
N HIS A 546 -33.72 -2.98 -6.05
CA HIS A 546 -35.03 -2.35 -6.15
C HIS A 546 -36.03 -3.05 -5.25
N SER A 547 -36.80 -2.29 -4.46
CA SER A 547 -37.81 -2.84 -3.56
C SER A 547 -39.22 -2.36 -3.88
N LEU A 548 -40.20 -3.21 -3.59
CA LEU A 548 -41.63 -2.94 -3.69
C LEU A 548 -42.30 -3.24 -2.34
N PRO A 549 -42.94 -2.25 -1.70
CA PRO A 549 -43.69 -2.44 -0.46
C PRO A 549 -44.82 -3.46 -0.61
N ALA A 550 -45.19 -4.14 0.47
CA ALA A 550 -46.28 -5.12 0.48
C ALA A 550 -47.63 -4.54 0.02
N ASP A 551 -47.93 -3.30 0.43
CA ASP A 551 -49.18 -2.60 0.10
C ASP A 551 -49.09 -1.71 -1.15
N ALA A 552 -48.05 -1.91 -1.97
CA ALA A 552 -47.83 -1.09 -3.14
C ALA A 552 -48.92 -1.29 -4.20
N ALA A 553 -49.46 -0.19 -4.73
CA ALA A 553 -50.35 -0.25 -5.88
C ALA A 553 -49.65 -0.95 -7.08
N PRO A 554 -50.38 -1.64 -7.97
CA PRO A 554 -49.80 -2.44 -9.07
C PRO A 554 -48.88 -1.68 -10.06
N LYS A 555 -48.81 -0.35 -9.97
CA LYS A 555 -47.97 0.53 -10.80
C LYS A 555 -47.01 1.40 -9.98
N ALA A 556 -46.80 1.12 -8.70
CA ALA A 556 -45.86 1.88 -7.88
C ALA A 556 -44.44 1.75 -8.44
N ALA A 557 -43.71 2.86 -8.53
CA ALA A 557 -42.32 2.84 -8.94
C ALA A 557 -41.47 2.14 -7.86
N PRO A 558 -40.56 1.22 -8.24
CA PRO A 558 -39.72 0.53 -7.27
C PRO A 558 -38.76 1.49 -6.59
N ARG A 559 -38.59 1.33 -5.27
CA ARG A 559 -37.67 2.14 -4.47
C ARG A 559 -36.24 1.63 -4.70
N ARG A 560 -35.32 2.54 -5.05
CA ARG A 560 -33.89 2.20 -5.24
C ARG A 560 -33.14 2.22 -3.92
N TRP A 561 -32.30 1.21 -3.73
CA TRP A 561 -31.33 1.11 -2.65
C TRP A 561 -29.90 1.31 -3.20
N VAL A 562 -29.02 1.90 -2.39
CA VAL A 562 -27.64 2.23 -2.78
C VAL A 562 -26.67 1.39 -1.97
N ALA A 563 -25.76 0.70 -2.65
CA ALA A 563 -24.71 -0.04 -1.98
C ALA A 563 -23.69 0.90 -1.33
N ARG A 564 -23.29 0.58 -0.11
CA ARG A 564 -22.23 1.27 0.65
C ARG A 564 -21.21 0.26 1.16
N GLN A 565 -20.01 0.74 1.48
CA GLN A 565 -19.00 -0.09 2.15
C GLN A 565 -19.45 -0.46 3.57
N ASP A 566 -20.03 0.50 4.27
CA ASP A 566 -20.64 0.32 5.58
C ASP A 566 -21.84 1.26 5.79
N LEU A 567 -22.51 1.11 6.94
CA LEU A 567 -23.72 1.86 7.28
C LEU A 567 -23.52 2.87 8.42
N GLN A 568 -22.29 3.05 8.95
CA GLN A 568 -22.05 3.90 10.12
C GLN A 568 -22.35 5.37 9.83
N GLY A 569 -22.03 5.82 8.61
CA GLY A 569 -22.36 7.17 8.15
C GLY A 569 -23.77 7.33 7.58
N SER A 570 -24.62 6.29 7.64
CA SER A 570 -25.97 6.32 7.04
C SER A 570 -27.01 6.74 8.08
N GLY A 571 -27.87 7.68 7.71
CA GLY A 571 -29.00 8.08 8.52
C GLY A 571 -30.11 7.02 8.57
N PRO A 572 -31.06 7.13 9.50
CA PRO A 572 -32.13 6.14 9.73
C PRO A 572 -33.07 5.97 8.52
N ASP A 573 -33.22 7.01 7.68
CA ASP A 573 -34.06 6.98 6.48
C ASP A 573 -33.31 6.57 5.19
N ASP A 574 -31.98 6.45 5.26
CA ASP A 574 -31.15 6.16 4.10
C ASP A 574 -31.33 4.72 3.64
N ARG A 575 -31.74 4.54 2.39
CA ARG A 575 -31.88 3.22 1.74
C ARG A 575 -30.52 2.68 1.32
N HIS A 576 -29.68 2.38 2.30
CA HIS A 576 -28.34 1.84 2.11
C HIS A 576 -28.29 0.35 2.47
N PHE A 577 -27.46 -0.39 1.75
CA PHE A 577 -27.17 -1.80 2.06
C PHE A 577 -25.69 -2.10 1.83
N VAL A 578 -25.22 -3.19 2.42
CA VAL A 578 -23.82 -3.65 2.34
C VAL A 578 -23.79 -5.07 1.80
N VAL A 579 -22.82 -5.36 0.94
CA VAL A 579 -22.55 -6.71 0.41
C VAL A 579 -21.45 -7.36 1.25
N GLU A 580 -21.76 -8.51 1.83
CA GLU A 580 -20.86 -9.34 2.64
C GLU A 580 -20.49 -10.60 1.86
N VAL A 581 -19.27 -10.69 1.34
CA VAL A 581 -18.80 -11.89 0.63
C VAL A 581 -18.16 -12.86 1.62
N ASP A 582 -18.58 -14.11 1.59
CA ASP A 582 -18.01 -15.18 2.43
C ASP A 582 -16.77 -15.83 1.79
N ASP A 583 -16.24 -16.87 2.46
CA ASP A 583 -15.05 -17.58 2.01
C ASP A 583 -15.25 -18.35 0.68
N ASP A 584 -16.49 -18.73 0.37
CA ASP A 584 -16.89 -19.39 -0.88
C ASP A 584 -17.25 -18.39 -1.99
N ARG A 585 -16.94 -17.10 -1.80
CA ARG A 585 -17.22 -16.01 -2.74
C ARG A 585 -18.71 -15.73 -2.94
N VAL A 586 -19.57 -16.20 -2.04
CA VAL A 586 -21.01 -15.99 -2.09
C VAL A 586 -21.37 -14.66 -1.40
N PRO A 587 -22.10 -13.76 -2.07
CA PRO A 587 -22.47 -12.47 -1.50
C PRO A 587 -23.79 -12.54 -0.71
N TRP A 588 -23.74 -11.97 0.49
CA TRP A 588 -24.85 -11.80 1.42
C TRP A 588 -25.22 -10.32 1.55
N LEU A 589 -26.50 -9.98 1.41
CA LEU A 589 -26.95 -8.59 1.58
C LEU A 589 -27.28 -8.31 3.04
N ARG A 590 -26.74 -7.21 3.57
CA ARG A 590 -27.02 -6.70 4.91
C ARG A 590 -27.62 -5.29 4.82
N PHE A 591 -28.79 -5.12 5.42
CA PHE A 591 -29.50 -3.84 5.52
C PHE A 591 -29.24 -3.14 6.85
N GLY A 592 -29.73 -1.90 6.96
CA GLY A 592 -29.74 -1.15 8.20
C GLY A 592 -30.75 -1.66 9.22
N ASP A 593 -30.68 -1.14 10.43
CA ASP A 593 -31.52 -1.48 11.58
C ASP A 593 -32.53 -0.38 11.94
N GLY A 594 -32.57 0.71 11.17
CA GLY A 594 -33.40 1.87 11.43
C GLY A 594 -32.69 2.98 12.22
N GLU A 595 -31.45 2.77 12.67
CA GLU A 595 -30.57 3.82 13.20
C GLU A 595 -29.40 4.09 12.24
N CYS A 596 -28.69 3.03 11.85
CA CYS A 596 -27.61 3.06 10.87
C CYS A 596 -28.10 2.54 9.52
N GLY A 597 -28.83 3.39 8.79
CA GLY A 597 -29.54 3.02 7.56
C GLY A 597 -30.92 2.44 7.82
N ARG A 598 -31.79 2.53 6.81
CA ARG A 598 -33.18 2.09 6.89
C ARG A 598 -33.31 0.57 6.94
N ALA A 599 -34.14 0.07 7.86
CA ALA A 599 -34.55 -1.33 7.90
C ALA A 599 -35.63 -1.64 6.84
N PRO A 600 -35.58 -2.80 6.15
CA PRO A 600 -36.63 -3.24 5.24
C PRO A 600 -37.98 -3.44 5.94
N GLU A 601 -39.07 -3.11 5.24
CA GLU A 601 -40.43 -3.26 5.78
C GLU A 601 -40.90 -4.72 5.70
N ALA A 602 -41.75 -5.15 6.65
CA ALA A 602 -42.31 -6.50 6.65
C ALA A 602 -43.11 -6.75 5.36
N GLY A 603 -42.88 -7.88 4.68
CA GLY A 603 -43.52 -8.20 3.40
C GLY A 603 -42.97 -7.46 2.17
N GLU A 604 -41.99 -6.55 2.32
CA GLU A 604 -41.35 -5.87 1.18
C GLU A 604 -40.60 -6.88 0.30
N SER A 605 -40.75 -6.77 -1.03
CA SER A 605 -40.13 -7.67 -2.02
C SER A 605 -38.99 -7.00 -2.75
N PHE A 606 -37.96 -7.78 -3.12
CA PHE A 606 -36.71 -7.25 -3.67
C PHE A 606 -36.33 -7.90 -5.01
N ARG A 607 -35.99 -7.05 -5.99
CA ARG A 607 -35.37 -7.44 -7.26
C ARG A 607 -33.95 -6.92 -7.31
N CYS A 608 -33.02 -7.80 -7.66
CA CYS A 608 -31.59 -7.50 -7.68
C CYS A 608 -31.05 -7.65 -9.10
N HIS A 609 -30.33 -6.63 -9.55
CA HIS A 609 -29.51 -6.65 -10.76
C HIS A 609 -28.06 -6.46 -10.32
N TYR A 610 -27.17 -7.37 -10.71
CA TYR A 610 -25.79 -7.34 -10.28
C TYR A 610 -24.86 -7.84 -11.37
N ARG A 611 -23.57 -7.56 -11.21
CA ARG A 611 -22.55 -8.03 -12.14
C ARG A 611 -21.71 -9.14 -11.53
N VAL A 612 -21.29 -10.08 -12.36
CA VAL A 612 -20.47 -11.24 -12.00
C VAL A 612 -19.19 -11.23 -12.83
N GLY A 613 -18.06 -11.32 -12.15
CA GLY A 613 -16.73 -11.21 -12.76
C GLY A 613 -15.89 -10.17 -12.03
N ASN A 614 -14.87 -10.63 -11.32
CA ASN A 614 -14.05 -9.80 -10.45
C ASN A 614 -12.61 -10.36 -10.39
N GLY A 615 -11.67 -9.55 -9.92
CA GLY A 615 -10.30 -9.99 -9.68
C GLY A 615 -9.39 -9.96 -10.90
N SER A 616 -8.24 -10.63 -10.75
CA SER A 616 -7.15 -10.61 -11.73
C SER A 616 -7.44 -11.39 -13.02
N ILE A 617 -8.49 -12.20 -13.06
CA ILE A 617 -8.89 -12.96 -14.26
C ILE A 617 -9.23 -12.04 -15.44
N GLY A 618 -9.72 -10.82 -15.16
CA GLY A 618 -10.01 -9.81 -16.18
C GLY A 618 -8.77 -9.14 -16.80
N ASN A 619 -7.55 -9.36 -16.27
CA ASN A 619 -6.33 -8.75 -16.80
C ASN A 619 -5.84 -9.46 -18.07
N VAL A 620 -6.55 -9.25 -19.17
CA VAL A 620 -6.24 -9.80 -20.49
C VAL A 620 -5.21 -8.93 -21.23
N GLY A 621 -4.40 -9.57 -22.09
CA GLY A 621 -3.39 -8.87 -22.89
C GLY A 621 -3.98 -7.87 -23.89
N ALA A 622 -3.11 -7.06 -24.49
CA ALA A 622 -3.49 -6.24 -25.64
C ALA A 622 -3.99 -7.15 -26.78
N ASP A 623 -4.96 -6.67 -27.56
CA ASP A 623 -5.55 -7.35 -28.71
C ASP A 623 -6.24 -8.70 -28.37
N ALA A 624 -6.72 -8.85 -27.13
CA ALA A 624 -7.45 -10.04 -26.66
C ALA A 624 -8.97 -9.94 -26.83
N LEU A 625 -9.52 -8.72 -26.77
CA LEU A 625 -10.96 -8.42 -26.88
C LEU A 625 -11.33 -8.20 -28.34
N LEU A 626 -11.78 -9.26 -29.01
CA LEU A 626 -11.89 -9.31 -30.48
C LEU A 626 -13.33 -9.42 -31.01
N GLN A 627 -14.31 -9.68 -30.13
CA GLN A 627 -15.69 -9.95 -30.55
C GLN A 627 -16.70 -9.10 -29.77
N VAL A 628 -17.72 -8.59 -30.47
CA VAL A 628 -18.85 -7.87 -29.88
C VAL A 628 -20.07 -8.76 -29.86
N VAL A 629 -20.76 -8.83 -28.73
CA VAL A 629 -21.97 -9.62 -28.56
C VAL A 629 -23.17 -8.70 -28.35
N PHE A 630 -24.25 -8.92 -29.11
CA PHE A 630 -25.50 -8.16 -28.98
C PHE A 630 -26.60 -8.97 -28.30
N ARG A 631 -27.30 -8.34 -27.36
CA ARG A 631 -28.43 -8.93 -26.61
C ARG A 631 -29.76 -8.80 -27.35
N ASN A 632 -30.07 -7.61 -27.87
CA ASN A 632 -31.41 -7.23 -28.36
C ASN A 632 -31.48 -6.99 -29.89
N GLY A 633 -30.71 -7.75 -30.67
CA GLY A 633 -30.68 -7.70 -32.14
C GLY A 633 -29.41 -7.07 -32.70
N MET A 634 -29.02 -7.49 -33.91
CA MET A 634 -27.79 -7.03 -34.57
C MET A 634 -27.97 -5.62 -35.14
N PRO A 635 -26.97 -4.74 -35.02
CA PRO A 635 -27.02 -3.44 -35.67
C PRO A 635 -26.96 -3.58 -37.20
N ASN A 636 -27.56 -2.64 -37.93
CA ASN A 636 -27.46 -2.54 -39.40
C ASN A 636 -26.08 -2.01 -39.87
N GLY A 637 -25.01 -2.29 -39.13
CA GLY A 637 -23.67 -1.77 -39.39
C GLY A 637 -22.80 -2.82 -40.08
N ALA A 638 -22.52 -2.63 -41.38
CA ALA A 638 -21.49 -3.41 -42.06
C ALA A 638 -20.09 -3.07 -41.49
N GLY A 639 -19.28 -4.10 -41.22
CA GLY A 639 -17.86 -3.94 -40.90
C GLY A 639 -17.53 -3.52 -39.47
N LEU A 640 -18.41 -3.74 -38.48
CA LEU A 640 -18.08 -3.50 -37.07
C LEU A 640 -16.95 -4.44 -36.62
N ARG A 641 -15.83 -3.87 -36.16
CA ARG A 641 -14.71 -4.59 -35.55
C ARG A 641 -14.34 -3.95 -34.23
N VAL A 642 -13.76 -4.75 -33.35
CA VAL A 642 -13.39 -4.33 -32.00
C VAL A 642 -12.00 -4.88 -31.67
N ARG A 643 -11.21 -4.07 -30.95
CA ARG A 643 -9.93 -4.49 -30.35
C ARG A 643 -9.65 -3.67 -29.10
N ASN A 644 -8.82 -4.20 -28.20
CA ASN A 644 -8.23 -3.43 -27.10
C ASN A 644 -6.73 -3.19 -27.39
N PRO A 645 -6.33 -2.02 -27.90
CA PRO A 645 -4.92 -1.78 -28.22
C PRO A 645 -4.03 -1.81 -26.98
N LEU A 646 -4.58 -1.42 -25.83
CA LEU A 646 -3.94 -1.52 -24.51
C LEU A 646 -4.41 -2.78 -23.78
N PRO A 647 -3.55 -3.42 -22.96
CA PRO A 647 -3.97 -4.54 -22.11
C PRO A 647 -5.04 -4.09 -21.11
N ALA A 648 -5.93 -5.01 -20.75
CA ALA A 648 -6.83 -4.78 -19.63
C ALA A 648 -6.04 -4.80 -18.32
N ALA A 649 -6.32 -3.84 -17.44
CA ALA A 649 -5.58 -3.64 -16.21
C ALA A 649 -6.51 -3.24 -15.05
N GLY A 650 -5.96 -3.17 -13.84
CA GLY A 650 -6.70 -2.80 -12.63
C GLY A 650 -7.39 -3.98 -11.93
N GLY A 651 -7.52 -5.15 -12.55
CA GLY A 651 -8.11 -6.33 -11.93
C GLY A 651 -7.28 -6.83 -10.75
N THR A 652 -7.83 -6.75 -9.54
CA THR A 652 -7.13 -7.11 -8.31
C THR A 652 -7.92 -8.13 -7.53
N ALA A 653 -7.27 -9.24 -7.14
CA ALA A 653 -7.91 -10.27 -6.33
C ALA A 653 -8.32 -9.74 -4.93
N PRO A 654 -9.36 -10.32 -4.31
CA PRO A 654 -9.72 -10.04 -2.94
C PRO A 654 -8.53 -10.22 -1.99
N GLU A 655 -8.43 -9.39 -0.95
CA GLU A 655 -7.31 -9.49 -0.01
C GLU A 655 -7.32 -10.85 0.71
N ASN A 656 -6.18 -11.52 0.79
CA ASN A 656 -6.09 -12.79 1.52
C ASN A 656 -6.25 -12.56 3.04
N THR A 657 -7.11 -13.33 3.71
CA THR A 657 -7.37 -13.21 5.16
C THR A 657 -6.11 -13.44 6.01
N ALA A 658 -5.21 -14.33 5.59
CA ALA A 658 -3.94 -14.59 6.29
C ALA A 658 -2.95 -13.42 6.18
N GLU A 659 -2.96 -12.70 5.05
CA GLU A 659 -2.16 -11.48 4.88
C GLU A 659 -2.77 -10.32 5.63
N ALA A 660 -4.10 -10.15 5.54
CA ALA A 660 -4.85 -9.13 6.24
C ALA A 660 -4.64 -9.21 7.75
N ARG A 661 -4.68 -10.41 8.37
CA ARG A 661 -4.42 -10.60 9.80
C ARG A 661 -3.05 -10.04 10.25
N ARG A 662 -2.04 -10.05 9.38
CA ARG A 662 -0.73 -9.45 9.65
C ARG A 662 -0.70 -7.94 9.41
N ARG A 663 -1.40 -7.46 8.37
CA ARG A 663 -1.44 -6.04 8.01
C ARG A 663 -2.31 -5.18 8.91
N ILE A 664 -3.44 -5.71 9.38
CA ILE A 664 -4.42 -4.96 10.19
C ILE A 664 -3.76 -4.28 11.42
N PRO A 665 -2.97 -4.99 12.27
CA PRO A 665 -2.32 -4.35 13.42
C PRO A 665 -1.26 -3.31 13.05
N ASP A 666 -0.60 -3.49 11.91
CA ASP A 666 0.46 -2.61 11.42
C ASP A 666 -0.11 -1.32 10.81
N ALA A 667 -1.16 -1.46 10.00
CA ALA A 667 -1.86 -0.36 9.36
C ALA A 667 -2.36 0.66 10.39
N PHE A 668 -2.92 0.19 11.51
CA PHE A 668 -3.36 1.06 12.60
C PHE A 668 -2.22 1.86 13.24
N ARG A 669 -0.99 1.31 13.30
CA ARG A 669 0.17 1.98 13.92
C ARG A 669 0.82 3.02 13.01
N HIS A 670 0.75 2.84 11.70
CA HIS A 670 1.53 3.61 10.74
C HIS A 670 0.70 4.54 9.83
N ARG A 671 -0.61 4.33 9.72
CA ARG A 671 -1.47 5.16 8.86
C ARG A 671 -1.91 6.44 9.58
N LEU A 672 -1.34 7.56 9.15
CA LEU A 672 -1.69 8.91 9.64
C LEU A 672 -2.95 9.42 8.93
N GLU A 673 -4.07 9.51 9.64
CA GLU A 673 -5.32 10.12 9.14
C GLU A 673 -5.50 11.59 9.59
N ARG A 674 -4.74 12.02 10.60
CA ARG A 674 -4.77 13.38 11.16
C ARG A 674 -3.35 13.82 11.47
N ALA A 675 -3.08 15.12 11.28
CA ALA A 675 -1.80 15.70 11.68
C ALA A 675 -1.86 16.27 13.10
N VAL A 676 -1.00 15.77 13.98
CA VAL A 676 -0.87 16.22 15.37
C VAL A 676 0.50 16.83 15.63
N THR A 677 1.57 16.19 15.16
CA THR A 677 2.96 16.65 15.27
C THR A 677 3.39 17.41 14.02
N ALA A 678 4.47 18.19 14.10
CA ALA A 678 5.03 18.88 12.94
C ALA A 678 5.46 17.88 11.84
N GLY A 679 6.04 16.75 12.25
CA GLY A 679 6.40 15.67 11.32
C GLY A 679 5.20 15.10 10.57
N ASP A 680 4.04 15.01 11.21
CA ASP A 680 2.82 14.46 10.58
C ASP A 680 2.37 15.35 9.41
N TYR A 681 2.44 16.68 9.54
CA TYR A 681 2.08 17.60 8.45
C TYR A 681 3.00 17.40 7.25
N ALA A 682 4.31 17.30 7.47
CA ALA A 682 5.26 17.03 6.41
C ALA A 682 5.02 15.65 5.77
N ALA A 683 4.75 14.62 6.58
CA ALA A 683 4.46 13.27 6.11
C ALA A 683 3.19 13.19 5.25
N LEU A 684 2.12 13.89 5.63
CA LEU A 684 0.89 13.97 4.84
C LEU A 684 1.12 14.66 3.49
N VAL A 685 1.88 15.76 3.46
CA VAL A 685 2.23 16.42 2.19
C VAL A 685 3.07 15.49 1.31
N MET A 686 4.08 14.83 1.87
CA MET A 686 4.92 13.88 1.14
C MET A 686 4.13 12.67 0.61
N ARG A 687 3.10 12.21 1.34
CA ARG A 687 2.24 11.10 0.94
C ARG A 687 1.29 11.52 -0.19
N ASP A 688 0.57 12.62 0.01
CA ASP A 688 -0.56 13.00 -0.83
C ASP A 688 -0.15 13.81 -2.07
N PHE A 689 1.06 14.40 -2.06
CA PHE A 689 1.59 15.23 -3.15
C PHE A 689 2.93 14.71 -3.71
N ALA A 690 3.23 13.42 -3.53
CA ALA A 690 4.52 12.80 -3.92
C ALA A 690 4.93 13.04 -5.39
N GLY A 691 3.97 13.25 -6.30
CA GLY A 691 4.25 13.55 -7.71
C GLY A 691 4.68 14.99 -7.99
N SER A 692 4.30 15.94 -7.14
CA SER A 692 4.52 17.39 -7.34
C SER A 692 5.50 17.98 -6.32
N VAL A 693 5.71 17.30 -5.20
CA VAL A 693 6.52 17.73 -4.08
C VAL A 693 7.67 16.75 -3.86
N GLN A 694 8.90 17.26 -3.93
CA GLN A 694 10.13 16.51 -3.66
C GLN A 694 10.42 16.44 -2.16
N GLY A 695 10.08 17.49 -1.44
CA GLY A 695 10.34 17.61 -0.02
C GLY A 695 9.33 18.51 0.68
N ALA A 696 8.97 18.14 1.90
CA ALA A 696 8.19 18.97 2.79
C ALA A 696 8.79 18.91 4.19
N ALA A 697 8.77 20.05 4.87
CA ALA A 697 9.16 20.16 6.27
C ALA A 697 8.22 21.10 6.99
N ALA A 698 7.94 20.83 8.25
CA ALA A 698 7.05 21.68 9.03
C ALA A 698 7.62 21.95 10.42
N VAL A 699 7.28 23.13 10.94
CA VAL A 699 7.60 23.55 12.29
C VAL A 699 6.35 24.16 12.94
N MET A 700 6.23 23.98 14.25
CA MET A 700 5.15 24.57 15.04
C MET A 700 5.68 25.76 15.82
N ARG A 701 4.99 26.89 15.72
CA ARG A 701 5.28 28.11 16.46
C ARG A 701 4.07 28.48 17.29
N ALA A 702 4.23 28.55 18.62
CA ALA A 702 3.18 29.05 19.49
C ALA A 702 3.22 30.59 19.52
N SER A 703 2.14 31.24 19.08
CA SER A 703 1.99 32.71 19.10
C SER A 703 1.24 33.23 20.34
N GLY A 704 1.05 32.37 21.35
CA GLY A 704 0.35 32.67 22.60
C GLY A 704 -1.17 32.43 22.54
N ALA A 705 -1.84 32.80 21.45
CA ALA A 705 -3.29 32.59 21.27
C ALA A 705 -3.64 31.38 20.40
N HIS A 706 -2.72 30.97 19.52
CA HIS A 706 -2.86 29.81 18.65
C HIS A 706 -1.48 29.20 18.35
N VAL A 707 -1.48 27.99 17.81
CA VAL A 707 -0.27 27.37 17.27
C VAL A 707 -0.31 27.55 15.76
N GLU A 708 0.66 28.26 15.19
CA GLU A 708 0.86 28.32 13.75
C GLU A 708 1.78 27.17 13.32
N VAL A 709 1.32 26.37 12.37
CA VAL A 709 2.11 25.34 11.71
C VAL A 709 2.59 25.93 10.39
N GLN A 710 3.90 26.18 10.30
CA GLN A 710 4.53 26.63 9.07
C GLN A 710 5.08 25.43 8.31
N ILE A 711 4.61 25.22 7.08
CA ILE A 711 5.01 24.10 6.21
C ILE A 711 5.78 24.67 5.02
N ALA A 712 7.04 24.28 4.86
CA ALA A 712 7.86 24.58 3.70
C ALA A 712 7.76 23.46 2.67
N VAL A 713 7.55 23.84 1.40
CA VAL A 713 7.38 22.91 0.27
C VAL A 713 8.47 23.14 -0.76
N ASP A 714 9.12 22.05 -1.17
CA ASP A 714 10.09 21.97 -2.25
C ASP A 714 9.48 21.15 -3.41
N ALA A 715 9.32 21.77 -4.58
CA ALA A 715 8.61 21.17 -5.71
C ALA A 715 9.56 20.43 -6.65
N VAL A 716 9.07 19.34 -7.25
CA VAL A 716 9.87 18.56 -8.22
C VAL A 716 10.20 19.42 -9.44
N GLY A 717 11.46 19.40 -9.88
CA GLY A 717 11.92 20.01 -11.13
C GLY A 717 11.99 21.54 -11.14
N ARG A 718 11.62 22.21 -10.05
CA ARG A 718 11.63 23.69 -9.95
C ARG A 718 11.99 24.15 -8.55
N ALA A 719 12.85 25.15 -8.46
CA ALA A 719 13.29 25.71 -7.16
C ALA A 719 12.16 26.43 -6.39
N THR A 720 11.11 26.90 -7.09
CA THR A 720 9.99 27.60 -6.46
C THR A 720 8.66 26.93 -6.87
N PRO A 721 7.86 26.44 -5.91
CA PRO A 721 6.50 25.93 -6.18
C PRO A 721 5.58 27.04 -6.70
N SER A 722 4.56 26.67 -7.48
CA SER A 722 3.50 27.60 -7.89
C SER A 722 2.53 27.90 -6.75
N ASP A 723 1.96 29.10 -6.72
CA ASP A 723 0.99 29.51 -5.70
C ASP A 723 -0.24 28.59 -5.66
N ALA A 724 -0.70 28.11 -6.83
CA ALA A 724 -1.80 27.14 -6.92
C ALA A 724 -1.49 25.83 -6.16
N LEU A 725 -0.25 25.34 -6.24
CA LEU A 725 0.16 24.12 -5.52
C LEU A 725 0.15 24.36 -3.99
N LEU A 726 0.68 25.51 -3.54
CA LEU A 726 0.72 25.86 -2.12
C LEU A 726 -0.69 26.01 -1.54
N GLN A 727 -1.60 26.66 -2.26
CA GLN A 727 -3.00 26.80 -1.86
C GLN A 727 -3.71 25.44 -1.81
N CYS A 728 -3.48 24.56 -2.79
CA CYS A 728 -4.05 23.21 -2.78
C CYS A 728 -3.59 22.42 -1.55
N ILE A 729 -2.29 22.44 -1.24
CA ILE A 729 -1.74 21.78 -0.06
C ILE A 729 -2.35 22.35 1.22
N GLU A 730 -2.48 23.67 1.33
CA GLU A 730 -3.08 24.30 2.50
C GLU A 730 -4.54 23.85 2.69
N GLN A 731 -5.34 23.86 1.64
CA GLN A 731 -6.76 23.47 1.69
C GLN A 731 -6.93 22.00 2.04
N HIS A 732 -6.10 21.12 1.49
CA HIS A 732 -6.06 19.71 1.85
C HIS A 732 -5.76 19.51 3.33
N LEU A 733 -4.70 20.15 3.83
CA LEU A 733 -4.30 20.05 5.24
C LEU A 733 -5.34 20.67 6.20
N ARG A 734 -6.17 21.63 5.76
CA ARG A 734 -7.25 22.19 6.59
C ARG A 734 -8.26 21.14 7.04
N CYS A 735 -8.52 20.11 6.25
CA CYS A 735 -9.41 19.01 6.63
C CYS A 735 -8.75 18.00 7.58
N LEU A 736 -7.41 17.97 7.64
CA LEU A 736 -6.63 16.98 8.41
C LEU A 736 -5.98 17.57 9.68
N ARG A 737 -5.95 18.90 9.82
CA ARG A 737 -5.33 19.59 10.95
C ARG A 737 -6.06 19.36 12.26
N ARG A 738 -5.30 19.47 13.36
CA ARG A 738 -5.87 19.65 14.70
C ARG A 738 -6.64 20.97 14.81
N ILE A 739 -7.82 20.92 15.45
CA ILE A 739 -8.59 22.13 15.79
C ILE A 739 -7.71 23.07 16.63
N GLY A 740 -7.70 24.36 16.27
CA GLY A 740 -6.90 25.40 16.93
C GLY A 740 -5.50 25.62 16.34
N HIS A 741 -5.04 24.79 15.40
CA HIS A 741 -3.79 25.04 14.67
C HIS A 741 -4.04 25.90 13.42
N ALA A 742 -3.39 27.05 13.29
CA ALA A 742 -3.37 27.82 12.05
C ALA A 742 -2.35 27.20 11.08
N LEU A 743 -2.66 27.17 9.78
CA LEU A 743 -1.75 26.62 8.76
C LEU A 743 -1.17 27.76 7.94
N ARG A 744 0.13 27.63 7.60
CA ARG A 744 0.81 28.52 6.67
C ARG A 744 1.74 27.70 5.78
N VAL A 745 1.35 27.49 4.54
CA VAL A 745 2.14 26.75 3.54
C VAL A 745 2.93 27.75 2.71
N VAL A 746 4.25 27.58 2.64
CA VAL A 746 5.19 28.50 1.98
C VAL A 746 6.20 27.73 1.13
N PRO A 747 6.82 28.38 0.12
CA PRO A 747 7.95 27.78 -0.57
C PRO A 747 9.13 27.55 0.40
N ALA A 748 9.93 26.52 0.13
CA ALA A 748 11.19 26.32 0.81
C ALA A 748 12.11 27.54 0.67
N ARG A 749 12.78 27.90 1.77
CA ARG A 749 13.71 29.04 1.76
C ARG A 749 14.99 28.64 1.04
N GLN A 750 15.22 29.23 -0.13
CA GLN A 750 16.44 29.01 -0.90
C GLN A 750 17.61 29.74 -0.23
N VAL A 751 18.69 29.00 0.05
CA VAL A 751 19.93 29.51 0.67
C VAL A 751 21.00 29.56 -0.40
N PRO A 752 21.26 30.74 -1.01
CA PRO A 752 22.30 30.88 -2.02
C PRO A 752 23.67 30.67 -1.38
N LEU A 753 24.54 29.94 -2.07
CA LEU A 753 25.88 29.59 -1.58
C LEU A 753 26.98 30.39 -2.29
N ASP A 754 28.04 30.73 -1.56
CA ASP A 754 29.31 31.19 -2.14
C ASP A 754 30.37 30.10 -1.96
N VAL A 755 30.80 29.53 -3.09
CA VAL A 755 31.78 28.44 -3.11
C VAL A 755 32.97 28.87 -3.95
N ALA A 756 34.17 28.86 -3.35
CA ALA A 756 35.42 29.08 -4.05
C ALA A 756 36.36 27.91 -3.86
N MET A 757 36.95 27.42 -4.94
CA MET A 757 37.91 26.33 -4.90
C MET A 757 39.06 26.54 -5.88
N ARG A 758 40.22 26.05 -5.46
CA ARG A 758 41.45 26.01 -6.25
C ARG A 758 41.73 24.58 -6.70
N ILE A 759 41.97 24.40 -8.00
CA ILE A 759 42.12 23.09 -8.65
C ILE A 759 43.53 22.98 -9.22
N CYS A 760 44.25 21.95 -8.80
CA CYS A 760 45.53 21.56 -9.40
C CYS A 760 45.26 20.59 -10.56
N VAL A 761 45.68 20.93 -11.77
CA VAL A 761 45.46 20.12 -12.98
C VAL A 761 46.66 19.22 -13.27
N LYS A 762 46.39 17.95 -13.61
CA LYS A 762 47.41 16.95 -13.98
C LYS A 762 48.19 17.40 -15.24
N PRO A 763 49.51 17.12 -15.31
CA PRO A 763 50.29 17.36 -16.52
C PRO A 763 49.68 16.64 -17.73
N GLY A 764 49.56 17.32 -18.87
CA GLY A 764 49.02 16.76 -20.11
C GLY A 764 47.51 17.00 -20.35
N TYR A 765 46.78 17.52 -19.36
CA TYR A 765 45.40 17.96 -19.52
C TYR A 765 45.34 19.48 -19.75
N LEU A 766 44.42 19.92 -20.63
CA LEU A 766 44.14 21.34 -20.86
C LEU A 766 43.25 21.87 -19.73
N GLY A 767 43.69 22.93 -19.05
CA GLY A 767 42.96 23.53 -17.94
C GLY A 767 41.52 23.95 -18.31
N ALA A 768 41.31 24.42 -19.54
CA ALA A 768 39.99 24.78 -20.05
C ALA A 768 39.01 23.59 -20.11
N HIS A 769 39.47 22.41 -20.54
CA HIS A 769 38.62 21.22 -20.62
C HIS A 769 38.24 20.70 -19.23
N VAL A 770 39.19 20.71 -18.29
CA VAL A 770 38.93 20.31 -16.90
C VAL A 770 37.96 21.28 -16.23
N LYS A 771 38.12 22.59 -16.48
CA LYS A 771 37.18 23.60 -15.98
C LYS A 771 35.77 23.40 -16.52
N ALA A 772 35.61 23.11 -17.82
CA ALA A 772 34.31 22.81 -18.42
C ALA A 772 33.66 21.57 -17.78
N ALA A 773 34.43 20.49 -17.58
CA ALA A 773 33.92 19.28 -16.92
C ALA A 773 33.52 19.52 -15.45
N LEU A 774 34.26 20.34 -14.71
CA LEU A 774 33.90 20.74 -13.35
C LEU A 774 32.60 21.56 -13.31
N LEU A 775 32.46 22.54 -14.21
CA LEU A 775 31.24 23.34 -14.33
C LEU A 775 30.03 22.49 -14.71
N GLU A 776 30.21 21.47 -15.54
CA GLU A 776 29.15 20.53 -15.89
C GLU A 776 28.73 19.68 -14.66
N VAL A 777 29.71 19.14 -13.91
CA VAL A 777 29.45 18.30 -12.73
C VAL A 777 28.80 19.06 -11.56
N PHE A 778 29.21 20.32 -11.35
CA PHE A 778 28.60 21.20 -10.34
C PHE A 778 27.40 22.00 -10.88
N GLY A 779 27.04 21.84 -12.15
CA GLY A 779 25.96 22.58 -12.77
C GLY A 779 24.57 22.16 -12.29
N THR A 780 23.57 22.89 -12.78
CA THR A 780 22.15 22.66 -12.54
C THR A 780 21.50 21.73 -13.58
N ALA A 781 22.24 21.33 -14.62
CA ALA A 781 21.75 20.47 -15.70
C ALA A 781 21.96 18.98 -15.40
N ARG A 782 21.26 18.11 -16.15
CA ARG A 782 21.53 16.67 -16.17
C ARG A 782 22.71 16.38 -17.09
N VAL A 783 23.67 15.60 -16.59
CA VAL A 783 24.98 15.34 -17.20
C VAL A 783 25.06 13.88 -17.64
N ARG A 784 25.57 13.64 -18.85
CA ARG A 784 25.76 12.28 -19.39
C ARG A 784 27.09 11.71 -18.89
N ARG A 785 27.07 10.73 -17.98
CA ARG A 785 28.31 10.12 -17.46
C ARG A 785 28.80 8.96 -18.34
N PRO A 786 30.03 8.99 -18.89
CA PRO A 786 30.52 7.96 -19.81
C PRO A 786 30.64 6.55 -19.20
N ARG A 787 30.87 6.43 -17.89
CA ARG A 787 31.13 5.14 -17.21
C ARG A 787 29.88 4.38 -16.72
N ALA A 788 28.68 4.98 -16.75
CA ALA A 788 27.49 4.42 -16.11
C ALA A 788 26.23 4.33 -17.00
N GLY A 789 26.29 4.75 -18.28
CA GLY A 789 25.18 4.55 -19.24
C GLY A 789 23.87 5.32 -18.97
N GLY A 790 23.80 6.15 -17.91
CA GLY A 790 22.62 6.96 -17.57
C GLY A 790 22.92 8.46 -17.44
N LEU A 791 21.88 9.31 -17.54
CA LEU A 791 21.97 10.71 -17.15
C LEU A 791 22.06 10.80 -15.61
N ALA A 792 23.10 11.45 -15.11
CA ALA A 792 23.24 11.80 -13.70
C ALA A 792 22.90 13.27 -13.50
N THR A 793 22.29 13.65 -12.39
CA THR A 793 22.09 15.06 -12.04
C THR A 793 23.42 15.72 -11.65
N GLY A 794 23.61 16.99 -12.04
CA GLY A 794 24.65 17.83 -11.48
C GLY A 794 24.45 18.02 -9.97
N PHE A 795 25.51 18.36 -9.25
CA PHE A 795 25.49 18.41 -7.78
C PHE A 795 24.50 19.43 -7.20
N PHE A 796 24.40 20.59 -7.84
CA PHE A 796 23.50 21.68 -7.45
C PHE A 796 22.21 21.71 -8.29
N HIS A 797 21.89 20.62 -8.98
CA HIS A 797 20.58 20.45 -9.61
C HIS A 797 19.47 20.57 -8.53
N PRO A 798 18.33 21.26 -8.80
CA PRO A 798 17.24 21.41 -7.83
C PRO A 798 16.82 20.08 -7.19
N ASP A 799 16.69 19.03 -8.00
CA ASP A 799 16.34 17.69 -7.53
C ASP A 799 17.43 16.90 -6.78
N ALA A 800 18.65 17.43 -6.64
CA ALA A 800 19.78 16.74 -6.01
C ALA A 800 19.97 17.06 -4.51
N LEU A 801 19.39 18.16 -4.04
CA LEU A 801 19.48 18.65 -2.67
C LEU A 801 18.12 18.58 -1.99
N LYS A 802 18.10 18.23 -0.69
CA LYS A 802 16.86 18.07 0.08
C LYS A 802 16.71 19.16 1.14
N LEU A 803 15.47 19.40 1.56
CA LEU A 803 15.13 20.27 2.70
C LEU A 803 15.91 19.87 3.96
N GLY A 804 16.57 20.85 4.58
CA GLY A 804 17.39 20.67 5.77
C GLY A 804 18.65 19.83 5.57
N GLN A 805 19.02 19.50 4.32
CA GLN A 805 20.23 18.73 4.06
C GLN A 805 21.47 19.61 4.20
N PRO A 806 22.41 19.27 5.11
CA PRO A 806 23.65 20.01 5.23
C PRO A 806 24.57 19.78 4.00
N VAL A 807 25.37 20.78 3.67
CA VAL A 807 26.34 20.70 2.56
C VAL A 807 27.73 20.44 3.13
N SER A 808 28.23 19.22 2.96
CA SER A 808 29.56 18.82 3.45
C SER A 808 30.68 19.22 2.49
N ALA A 809 31.73 19.85 3.00
CA ALA A 809 32.93 20.19 2.23
C ALA A 809 33.59 18.96 1.61
N SER A 810 33.63 17.83 2.33
CA SER A 810 34.21 16.57 1.87
C SER A 810 33.54 16.03 0.60
N ARG A 811 32.22 16.16 0.47
CA ARG A 811 31.47 15.73 -0.72
C ARG A 811 31.77 16.61 -1.93
N ILE A 812 31.92 17.93 -1.75
CA ILE A 812 32.33 18.85 -2.83
C ILE A 812 33.75 18.49 -3.30
N VAL A 813 34.68 18.33 -2.36
CA VAL A 813 36.08 17.97 -2.67
C VAL A 813 36.18 16.62 -3.38
N ALA A 814 35.47 15.59 -2.89
CA ALA A 814 35.46 14.27 -3.49
C ALA A 814 34.89 14.28 -4.91
N LEU A 815 33.83 15.06 -5.15
CA LEU A 815 33.23 15.19 -6.47
C LEU A 815 34.19 15.88 -7.45
N ALA A 816 34.84 16.97 -7.03
CA ALA A 816 35.84 17.64 -7.85
C ALA A 816 37.04 16.73 -8.15
N GLN A 817 37.52 15.94 -7.18
CA GLN A 817 38.59 14.96 -7.40
C GLN A 817 38.22 13.82 -8.36
N SER A 818 36.93 13.51 -8.51
CA SER A 818 36.47 12.45 -9.43
C SER A 818 36.58 12.82 -10.91
N VAL A 819 36.79 14.11 -11.23
CA VAL A 819 36.94 14.59 -12.61
C VAL A 819 38.32 14.21 -13.17
N ASP A 820 38.33 13.54 -14.32
CA ASP A 820 39.57 13.17 -15.00
C ASP A 820 40.41 14.41 -15.33
N GLY A 821 41.68 14.41 -14.90
CA GLY A 821 42.59 15.54 -15.04
C GLY A 821 42.77 16.38 -13.77
N VAL A 822 42.00 16.16 -12.71
CA VAL A 822 42.23 16.81 -11.40
C VAL A 822 43.31 16.04 -10.61
N ALA A 823 44.31 16.77 -10.09
CA ALA A 823 45.39 16.27 -9.24
C ALA A 823 45.16 16.59 -7.75
N GLY A 824 44.55 17.73 -7.45
CA GLY A 824 44.28 18.20 -6.09
C GLY A 824 43.22 19.29 -6.07
N VAL A 825 42.55 19.45 -4.93
CA VAL A 825 41.46 20.42 -4.73
C VAL A 825 41.65 21.05 -3.36
N VAL A 826 41.60 22.38 -3.30
CA VAL A 826 41.58 23.16 -2.06
C VAL A 826 40.29 23.98 -2.05
N LEU A 827 39.44 23.75 -1.07
CA LEU A 827 38.23 24.54 -0.87
C LEU A 827 38.59 25.80 -0.08
N GLU A 828 38.38 26.97 -0.67
CA GLU A 828 38.75 28.26 -0.08
C GLU A 828 37.56 28.94 0.60
N ARG A 829 36.35 28.75 0.06
CA ARG A 829 35.10 29.28 0.63
C ARG A 829 33.98 28.27 0.50
N LEU A 830 33.20 28.13 1.57
CA LEU A 830 31.93 27.41 1.63
C LEU A 830 31.08 28.12 2.68
N GLU A 831 30.29 29.08 2.25
CA GLU A 831 29.51 29.94 3.15
C GLU A 831 28.14 30.27 2.53
N ARG A 832 27.25 30.80 3.36
CA ARG A 832 25.98 31.37 2.89
C ARG A 832 26.26 32.72 2.24
N LEU A 833 25.79 32.90 1.01
CA LEU A 833 25.91 34.16 0.30
C LEU A 833 25.15 35.23 1.11
N PHE A 834 25.80 36.38 1.35
CA PHE A 834 25.32 37.53 2.14
C PHE A 834 25.39 37.42 3.67
N GLU A 835 25.72 36.27 4.27
CA GLU A 835 25.84 36.13 5.73
C GLU A 835 27.31 36.14 6.20
N GLY A 836 28.25 35.79 5.31
CA GLY A 836 29.68 35.69 5.62
C GLY A 836 30.05 34.36 6.29
N PRO A 837 31.32 34.18 6.69
CA PRO A 837 31.81 32.92 7.22
C PRO A 837 31.40 32.70 8.68
N ASP A 838 30.94 31.49 9.01
CA ASP A 838 30.51 31.04 10.34
C ASP A 838 31.21 29.72 10.76
N GLY A 839 32.46 29.53 10.33
CA GLY A 839 33.30 28.38 10.72
C GLY A 839 33.02 27.07 9.95
N GLU A 840 32.37 27.13 8.80
CA GLU A 840 31.91 25.96 8.06
C GLU A 840 33.05 25.15 7.41
N LEU A 841 34.16 25.81 7.08
CA LEU A 841 35.36 25.14 6.58
C LEU A 841 36.07 24.35 7.70
N GLU A 842 36.03 24.84 8.94
CA GLU A 842 36.63 24.17 10.09
C GLU A 842 35.78 22.99 10.56
N SER A 843 34.46 23.16 10.58
CA SER A 843 33.50 22.08 10.88
C SER A 843 33.38 21.06 9.74
N GLY A 844 33.76 21.46 8.51
CA GLY A 844 33.61 20.68 7.28
C GLY A 844 32.17 20.57 6.78
N VAL A 845 31.22 21.31 7.37
CA VAL A 845 29.79 21.21 7.07
C VAL A 845 29.11 22.58 7.17
N LEU A 846 28.43 22.99 6.09
CA LEU A 846 27.51 24.12 6.08
C LEU A 846 26.12 23.65 6.52
N ALA A 847 25.64 24.19 7.65
CA ALA A 847 24.33 23.85 8.19
C ALA A 847 23.20 24.53 7.39
N ILE A 848 22.17 23.74 7.04
CA ILE A 848 20.95 24.21 6.37
C ILE A 848 19.77 23.93 7.31
N GLY A 849 18.92 24.94 7.53
CA GLY A 849 17.78 24.83 8.43
C GLY A 849 16.70 23.89 7.91
N PRO A 850 15.78 23.39 8.76
CA PRO A 850 14.78 22.39 8.37
C PRO A 850 13.80 22.87 7.28
N LEU A 851 13.59 24.18 7.14
CA LEU A 851 12.74 24.79 6.11
C LEU A 851 13.54 25.34 4.90
N GLU A 852 14.83 25.01 4.81
CA GLU A 852 15.77 25.59 3.86
C GLU A 852 16.32 24.55 2.88
N VAL A 853 16.65 25.01 1.68
CA VAL A 853 17.33 24.24 0.63
C VAL A 853 18.51 25.05 0.11
N ALA A 854 19.67 24.42 -0.05
CA ALA A 854 20.84 25.06 -0.61
C ALA A 854 20.70 25.28 -2.12
N ARG A 855 21.15 26.44 -2.63
CA ARG A 855 21.07 26.81 -4.04
C ARG A 855 22.39 27.37 -4.56
N LEU A 856 22.81 26.93 -5.74
CA LEU A 856 23.96 27.48 -6.46
C LEU A 856 23.73 27.30 -7.97
N ASP A 857 23.26 28.37 -8.63
CA ASP A 857 22.98 28.33 -10.07
C ASP A 857 24.20 28.70 -10.93
N ASN A 858 25.11 29.52 -10.38
CA ASN A 858 26.27 30.07 -11.07
C ASN A 858 25.91 30.78 -12.39
N ASP A 859 24.74 31.43 -12.43
CA ASP A 859 24.27 32.22 -13.56
C ASP A 859 24.77 33.67 -13.45
N PRO A 860 25.56 34.18 -14.42
CA PRO A 860 26.00 35.57 -14.43
C PRO A 860 24.86 36.59 -14.46
N VAL A 861 23.67 36.21 -14.95
CA VAL A 861 22.49 37.08 -14.99
C VAL A 861 21.84 37.21 -13.61
N PHE A 862 21.94 36.17 -12.78
CA PHE A 862 21.36 36.11 -11.43
C PHE A 862 22.39 35.68 -10.37
N PRO A 863 23.44 36.49 -10.14
CA PRO A 863 24.52 36.16 -9.20
C PRO A 863 24.05 36.04 -7.74
N GLU A 864 22.85 36.52 -7.41
CA GLU A 864 22.20 36.37 -6.11
C GLU A 864 21.74 34.94 -5.81
N ASN A 865 21.68 34.06 -6.83
CA ASN A 865 21.28 32.65 -6.69
C ASN A 865 22.45 31.70 -6.39
N GLY A 866 23.58 32.25 -5.95
CA GLY A 866 24.79 31.50 -5.59
C GLY A 866 25.86 31.52 -6.67
N GLN A 867 27.12 31.48 -6.23
CA GLN A 867 28.30 31.72 -7.07
C GLN A 867 29.33 30.61 -6.87
N LEU A 868 29.92 30.16 -7.98
CA LEU A 868 31.01 29.18 -7.99
C LEU A 868 32.25 29.77 -8.66
N VAL A 869 33.29 29.98 -7.87
CA VAL A 869 34.59 30.47 -8.34
C VAL A 869 35.60 29.33 -8.39
N ILE A 870 36.10 29.02 -9.59
CA ILE A 870 37.11 27.97 -9.81
C ILE A 870 38.40 28.60 -10.34
N ALA A 871 39.45 28.56 -9.52
CA ALA A 871 40.80 28.94 -9.89
C ALA A 871 41.60 27.70 -10.33
N MET A 872 42.16 27.74 -11.53
CA MET A 872 42.89 26.60 -12.12
C MET A 872 44.40 26.86 -12.05
N GLU A 873 45.17 25.88 -11.55
CA GLU A 873 46.63 25.92 -11.50
C GLU A 873 47.26 24.67 -12.16
N GLY A 874 48.35 24.85 -12.89
CA GLY A 874 49.02 23.77 -13.62
C GLY A 874 48.33 23.38 -14.94
N GLY A 875 48.55 22.15 -15.41
CA GLY A 875 48.10 21.69 -16.72
C GLY A 875 49.02 22.11 -17.87
N ARG A 876 48.55 21.91 -19.11
CA ARG A 876 49.23 22.30 -20.36
C ARG A 876 48.66 23.58 -20.94
#